data_AF-A0A2U1YV06-F1
#
_entry.id   AF-A0A2U1YV06-F1
#
_cell.length_a   1.000
_cell.length_b   1.000
_cell.length_c   1.000
_cell.angle_alpha   90.00
_cell.angle_beta   90.00
_cell.angle_gamma   90.00
#
_symmetry.space_group_name_H-M   'P 1'
#
loop_
_entity.id
_entity.type
_entity.pdbx_description
1 polymer ?
#
loop_
_entity_poly.entity_id
_entity_poly.type
_entity_poly.pdbx_seq_one_letter_code
_entity_poly.pdbx_strand_id
1 'polypeptide(L)'
;MIESVAYAQADDVEILVSDNRSTDGTQEVVAGFLGQYDFIRYYRQPEHYASGEENIFTALPQCRGEFVWTFSDDDIPEITAVAEILKVLDRKRHDFILMNPRLVSTSGETLAESIVPMSRPELELSIRELISQLGMINLSCCFSAVVFRRSCLEAVDWRAYMEQSPIYSHVVMYCEAFKDRSCLFLSKPLLRYRIAGTEEDAWKTRSALLKKPLRFPWSVGLVRLLRHAQQRGALPPDFLHGVVERDLEGCFLLDEYVLWQLTDQILIWVESGREYEAVTTDDIAAYMTVYGAGEQPMLDSLYKLRAAVQLWSATTASTARAGRPTTVGDVLDALPPELSAKARTQIRAGIERIVSEVRQRLDARKVVRRLGTQDDYTLYRVVNRHVAVHRMLDGINLTAVDLKEASPYLLIANSLVALQQRLPQQAGAGSGDDEHEGYRLVKRTSDWVAVQAGMDGLDAKTLPAAECPPLFYIAGDRESLRARIGSSTERRRLAAIDAETLRRERGKPVDAAALTAEATSYFDEAWYLEHYPDIRAGIAAKRWKDGLAHFLQEGVVKGYNPSPFFDEASYRHLYPAVSQFIAAGGWASSFVFWLHVGRRSGFPPSCFFDEAWYRARHPDVAAQVASGELRSGFDHYLHSGWREGRQPADCFDPAFYLKAAEQAGLLADGAAPVDAFRHYLAVGQQRGLSPGPLFDEQGYLARNRDVADAVAAGHYRSGFHHWLASGRAEGRPAAGQGRS
;
A
#
# COMPACT_ATOMS: atom_id res chain seq x y z
N MET A 1 12.13 -26.31 1.41
CA MET A 1 13.44 -25.78 0.95
C MET A 1 14.20 -26.77 0.07
N ILE A 2 14.50 -27.98 0.55
CA ILE A 2 15.25 -29.02 -0.21
C ILE A 2 14.70 -29.21 -1.64
N GLU A 3 13.39 -29.36 -1.79
CA GLU A 3 12.76 -29.51 -3.11
C GLU A 3 12.95 -28.29 -4.02
N SER A 4 13.00 -27.07 -3.46
CA SER A 4 13.23 -25.85 -4.25
C SER A 4 14.68 -25.74 -4.74
N VAL A 5 15.64 -26.16 -3.90
CA VAL A 5 17.06 -26.27 -4.31
C VAL A 5 17.21 -27.33 -5.40
N ALA A 6 16.60 -28.51 -5.22
CA ALA A 6 16.60 -29.57 -6.22
C ALA A 6 15.94 -29.13 -7.54
N TYR A 7 14.83 -28.38 -7.47
CA TYR A 7 14.17 -27.81 -8.64
C TYR A 7 15.06 -26.81 -9.39
N ALA A 8 15.81 -25.98 -8.66
CA ALA A 8 16.73 -25.01 -9.26
C ALA A 8 17.93 -25.67 -9.95
N GLN A 9 18.25 -26.94 -9.63
CA GLN A 9 19.43 -27.66 -10.10
C GLN A 9 20.72 -26.84 -9.90
N ALA A 10 20.79 -26.15 -8.76
CA ALA A 10 21.85 -25.21 -8.46
C ALA A 10 23.00 -25.91 -7.73
N ASP A 11 24.16 -26.02 -8.39
CA ASP A 11 25.36 -26.64 -7.83
C ASP A 11 26.10 -25.71 -6.83
N ASP A 12 25.71 -24.43 -6.78
CA ASP A 12 26.32 -23.36 -5.98
C ASP A 12 25.51 -22.98 -4.73
N VAL A 13 24.44 -23.73 -4.42
CA VAL A 13 23.61 -23.52 -3.24
C VAL A 13 23.91 -24.58 -2.17
N GLU A 14 24.03 -24.15 -0.92
CA GLU A 14 24.02 -25.03 0.25
C GLU A 14 22.85 -24.71 1.18
N ILE A 15 22.41 -25.72 1.94
CA ILE A 15 21.50 -25.57 3.07
C ILE A 15 22.30 -25.88 4.34
N LEU A 16 22.52 -24.88 5.18
CA LEU A 16 23.03 -25.09 6.54
C LEU A 16 21.86 -25.15 7.53
N VAL A 17 21.58 -26.33 8.06
CA VAL A 17 20.61 -26.50 9.14
C VAL A 17 21.29 -26.15 10.47
N SER A 18 20.87 -25.04 11.09
CA SER A 18 21.32 -24.62 12.43
C SER A 18 20.37 -25.11 13.50
N ASP A 19 20.72 -26.21 14.16
CA ASP A 19 19.94 -26.79 15.25
C ASP A 19 20.31 -26.11 16.58
N ASN A 20 19.34 -25.40 17.17
CA ASN A 20 19.46 -24.68 18.44
C ASN A 20 19.45 -25.59 19.67
N ARG A 21 20.14 -26.72 19.57
CA ARG A 21 20.22 -27.78 20.58
C ARG A 21 18.84 -28.36 20.91
N SER A 22 18.05 -28.64 19.87
CA SER A 22 16.74 -29.30 19.95
C SER A 22 16.80 -30.59 20.75
N THR A 23 15.80 -30.78 21.61
CA THR A 23 15.67 -31.95 22.50
C THR A 23 14.71 -33.01 21.96
N ASP A 24 14.10 -32.76 20.81
CA ASP A 24 13.17 -33.64 20.11
C ASP A 24 13.88 -34.41 18.98
N GLY A 25 13.10 -35.03 18.10
CA GLY A 25 13.58 -35.85 16.98
C GLY A 25 14.23 -35.07 15.81
N THR A 26 14.52 -33.77 15.98
CA THR A 26 15.11 -32.93 14.92
C THR A 26 16.39 -33.53 14.35
N GLN A 27 17.25 -34.10 15.19
CA GLN A 27 18.52 -34.69 14.75
C GLN A 27 18.32 -35.87 13.82
N GLU A 28 17.41 -36.77 14.17
CA GLU A 28 17.09 -37.96 13.39
C GLU A 28 16.46 -37.59 12.04
N VAL A 29 15.61 -36.56 12.03
CA VAL A 29 15.02 -36.02 10.80
C VAL A 29 16.11 -35.49 9.88
N VAL A 30 17.02 -34.64 10.38
CA VAL A 30 18.10 -34.08 9.55
C VAL A 30 19.07 -35.16 9.08
N ALA A 31 19.40 -36.14 9.94
CA ALA A 31 20.25 -37.27 9.57
C ALA A 31 19.69 -38.07 8.39
N GLY A 32 18.36 -38.18 8.28
CA GLY A 32 17.69 -38.79 7.15
C GLY A 32 17.98 -38.12 5.80
N PHE A 33 18.30 -36.82 5.79
CA PHE A 33 18.58 -36.05 4.57
C PHE A 33 20.06 -35.90 4.24
N LEU A 34 20.96 -35.92 5.24
CA LEU A 34 22.41 -35.73 5.04
C LEU A 34 23.05 -36.78 4.10
N GLY A 35 22.46 -37.97 3.99
CA GLY A 35 22.92 -39.01 3.06
C GLY A 35 22.25 -39.00 1.68
N GLN A 36 21.25 -38.14 1.47
CA GLN A 36 20.49 -38.06 0.22
C GLN A 36 20.88 -36.85 -0.63
N TYR A 37 21.37 -35.77 -0.01
CA TYR A 37 21.65 -34.51 -0.67
C TYR A 37 22.98 -33.93 -0.18
N ASP A 38 23.95 -33.81 -1.10
CA ASP A 38 25.31 -33.33 -0.77
C ASP A 38 25.36 -31.82 -0.46
N PHE A 39 24.33 -31.06 -0.85
CA PHE A 39 24.20 -29.64 -0.56
C PHE A 39 23.67 -29.34 0.85
N ILE A 40 23.36 -30.35 1.67
CA ILE A 40 22.86 -30.17 3.04
C ILE A 40 24.00 -30.35 4.04
N ARG A 41 24.14 -29.37 4.94
CA ARG A 41 25.06 -29.42 6.08
C ARG A 41 24.27 -29.21 7.36
N TYR A 42 24.77 -29.80 8.42
CA TYR A 42 24.17 -29.73 9.75
C TYR A 42 25.16 -29.12 10.73
N TYR A 43 24.69 -28.12 11.47
CA TYR A 43 25.43 -27.45 12.54
C TYR A 43 24.56 -27.42 13.79
N ARG A 44 24.98 -28.16 14.82
CA ARG A 44 24.31 -28.15 16.12
C ARG A 44 25.00 -27.14 17.02
N GLN A 45 24.20 -26.26 17.61
CA GLN A 45 24.70 -25.25 18.54
C GLN A 45 25.30 -25.89 19.79
N PRO A 46 26.36 -25.29 20.36
CA PRO A 46 27.02 -25.82 21.55
C PRO A 46 26.10 -25.76 22.77
N GLU A 47 25.15 -24.82 22.80
CA GLU A 47 24.14 -24.65 23.84
C GLU A 47 22.81 -24.20 23.23
N HIS A 48 21.76 -24.21 24.04
CA HIS A 48 20.45 -23.71 23.61
C HIS A 48 20.41 -22.19 23.79
N TYR A 49 20.23 -21.45 22.70
CA TYR A 49 20.07 -20.00 22.76
C TYR A 49 18.61 -19.59 22.96
N ALA A 50 18.41 -18.47 23.65
CA ALA A 50 17.08 -18.02 24.02
C ALA A 50 16.32 -17.38 22.85
N SER A 51 17.02 -16.88 21.83
CA SER A 51 16.40 -16.20 20.69
C SER A 51 16.78 -16.84 19.35
N GLY A 52 15.90 -16.65 18.35
CA GLY A 52 16.19 -17.04 16.98
C GLY A 52 17.35 -16.24 16.41
N GLU A 53 17.44 -14.96 16.77
CA GLU A 53 18.53 -14.06 16.41
C GLU A 53 19.89 -14.58 16.89
N GLU A 54 20.03 -14.98 18.16
CA GLU A 54 21.27 -15.58 18.67
C GLU A 54 21.65 -16.86 17.93
N ASN A 55 20.68 -17.74 17.66
CA ASN A 55 20.92 -18.96 16.89
C ASN A 55 21.43 -18.62 15.47
N ILE A 56 20.79 -17.68 14.78
CA ILE A 56 21.17 -17.26 13.43
C ILE A 56 22.57 -16.62 13.43
N PHE A 57 22.83 -15.66 14.31
CA PHE A 57 24.09 -14.91 14.29
C PHE A 57 25.30 -15.73 14.74
N THR A 58 25.11 -16.71 15.61
CA THR A 58 26.17 -17.67 15.97
C THR A 58 26.44 -18.68 14.86
N ALA A 59 25.43 -19.04 14.06
CA ALA A 59 25.56 -19.93 12.93
C ALA A 59 26.07 -19.23 11.65
N LEU A 60 25.89 -17.91 11.51
CA LEU A 60 26.24 -17.15 10.31
C LEU A 60 27.69 -17.38 9.82
N PRO A 61 28.73 -17.43 10.68
CA PRO A 61 30.10 -17.72 10.25
C PRO A 61 30.32 -19.14 9.70
N GLN A 62 29.38 -20.06 9.91
CA GLN A 62 29.44 -21.44 9.41
C GLN A 62 28.92 -21.57 7.97
N CYS A 63 28.16 -20.57 7.49
CA CYS A 63 27.74 -20.45 6.11
C CYS A 63 28.96 -20.20 5.20
N ARG A 64 28.99 -20.78 4.01
CA ARG A 64 30.05 -20.61 2.99
C ARG A 64 29.63 -19.68 1.86
N GLY A 65 28.33 -19.56 1.60
CA GLY A 65 27.78 -18.69 0.58
C GLY A 65 28.16 -17.22 0.75
N GLU A 66 28.36 -16.53 -0.38
CA GLU A 66 28.53 -15.06 -0.44
C GLU A 66 27.25 -14.34 0.02
N PHE A 67 26.10 -14.91 -0.31
CA PHE A 67 24.79 -14.50 0.14
C PHE A 67 24.21 -15.57 1.07
N VAL A 68 23.43 -15.12 2.06
CA VAL A 68 22.70 -15.98 2.99
C VAL A 68 21.22 -15.64 2.89
N TRP A 69 20.42 -16.69 2.71
CA TRP A 69 18.99 -16.63 2.88
C TRP A 69 18.65 -17.29 4.23
N THR A 70 18.30 -16.48 5.22
CA THR A 70 17.79 -16.99 6.50
C THR A 70 16.42 -17.59 6.28
N PHE A 71 16.14 -18.78 6.81
CA PHE A 71 14.88 -19.47 6.55
C PHE A 71 14.42 -20.25 7.79
N SER A 72 13.21 -19.97 8.26
CA SER A 72 12.59 -20.67 9.38
C SER A 72 12.09 -22.05 8.97
N ASP A 73 12.22 -23.04 9.84
CA ASP A 73 11.67 -24.39 9.63
C ASP A 73 10.14 -24.43 9.60
N ASP A 74 9.47 -23.42 10.18
CA ASP A 74 8.03 -23.23 10.14
C ASP A 74 7.47 -22.70 8.80
N ASP A 75 8.33 -22.13 7.94
CA ASP A 75 7.92 -21.46 6.71
C ASP A 75 8.08 -22.35 5.47
N ILE A 76 7.42 -21.97 4.37
CA ILE A 76 7.37 -22.81 3.16
C ILE A 76 7.77 -21.98 1.93
N PRO A 77 8.87 -22.31 1.24
CA PRO A 77 9.23 -21.63 0.00
C PRO A 77 8.33 -22.13 -1.14
N GLU A 78 8.04 -21.26 -2.11
CA GLU A 78 7.51 -21.74 -3.39
C GLU A 78 8.54 -22.64 -4.08
N ILE A 79 8.09 -23.62 -4.87
CA ILE A 79 9.01 -24.59 -5.50
C ILE A 79 10.07 -23.90 -6.39
N THR A 80 9.70 -22.79 -7.04
CA THR A 80 10.59 -22.00 -7.91
C THR A 80 11.46 -21.00 -7.16
N ALA A 81 11.31 -20.84 -5.84
CA ALA A 81 11.83 -19.69 -5.11
C ALA A 81 13.37 -19.55 -5.20
N VAL A 82 14.11 -20.64 -5.00
CA VAL A 82 15.59 -20.62 -5.10
C VAL A 82 16.04 -20.19 -6.50
N ALA A 83 15.43 -20.76 -7.55
CA ALA A 83 15.77 -20.42 -8.93
C ALA A 83 15.51 -18.93 -9.25
N GLU A 84 14.42 -18.36 -8.70
CA GLU A 84 14.10 -16.94 -8.88
C GLU A 84 15.07 -16.02 -8.12
N ILE A 85 15.47 -16.41 -6.90
CA ILE A 85 16.47 -15.64 -6.13
C ILE A 85 17.84 -15.68 -6.81
N LEU A 86 18.27 -16.82 -7.33
CA LEU A 86 19.53 -16.91 -8.08
C LEU A 86 19.54 -15.97 -9.29
N LYS A 87 18.44 -15.91 -10.07
CA LYS A 87 18.30 -14.95 -11.19
C LYS A 87 18.41 -13.49 -10.76
N VAL A 88 18.00 -13.16 -9.53
CA VAL A 88 18.12 -11.80 -8.98
C VAL A 88 19.56 -11.53 -8.56
N LEU A 89 20.20 -12.49 -7.88
CA LEU A 89 21.59 -12.40 -7.42
C LEU A 89 22.59 -12.33 -8.58
N ASP A 90 22.33 -13.04 -9.69
CA ASP A 90 23.17 -13.03 -10.90
C ASP A 90 23.32 -11.65 -11.53
N ARG A 91 22.36 -10.74 -11.29
CA ARG A 91 22.44 -9.35 -11.74
C ARG A 91 23.53 -8.56 -11.00
N LYS A 92 23.97 -9.05 -9.82
CA LYS A 92 25.01 -8.47 -8.96
C LYS A 92 24.82 -6.99 -8.64
N ARG A 93 23.57 -6.56 -8.45
CA ARG A 93 23.21 -5.14 -8.21
C ARG A 93 22.93 -4.81 -6.74
N HIS A 94 22.52 -5.78 -5.94
CA HIS A 94 21.95 -5.55 -4.61
C HIS A 94 22.63 -6.41 -3.55
N ASP A 95 22.83 -5.84 -2.37
CA ASP A 95 23.47 -6.52 -1.23
C ASP A 95 22.45 -7.00 -0.19
N PHE A 96 21.20 -6.57 -0.34
CA PHE A 96 20.08 -6.92 0.53
C PHE A 96 18.79 -7.03 -0.28
N ILE A 97 18.05 -8.10 -0.08
CA ILE A 97 16.79 -8.39 -0.75
C ILE A 97 15.75 -8.67 0.33
N LEU A 98 14.66 -7.91 0.30
CA LEU A 98 13.48 -8.13 1.11
C LEU A 98 12.35 -8.64 0.22
N MET A 99 11.78 -9.78 0.57
CA MET A 99 10.68 -10.39 -0.15
C MET A 99 9.35 -10.04 0.51
N ASN A 100 8.29 -10.06 -0.31
CA ASN A 100 6.93 -9.86 0.12
C ASN A 100 6.23 -11.23 0.29
N PRO A 101 6.17 -11.81 1.49
CA PRO A 101 5.66 -13.16 1.65
C PRO A 101 4.13 -13.21 1.52
N ARG A 102 3.63 -14.35 1.03
CA ARG A 102 2.24 -14.76 1.21
C ARG A 102 2.04 -15.15 2.67
N LEU A 103 0.96 -14.66 3.30
CA LEU A 103 0.61 -15.03 4.67
C LEU A 103 -0.27 -16.27 4.67
N VAL A 104 0.11 -17.28 5.44
CA VAL A 104 -0.69 -18.51 5.60
C VAL A 104 -0.93 -18.84 7.06
N SER A 105 -2.05 -19.50 7.34
CA SER A 105 -2.35 -20.04 8.67
C SER A 105 -1.44 -21.23 9.01
N THR A 106 -1.47 -21.68 10.26
CA THR A 106 -0.81 -22.92 10.68
C THR A 106 -1.35 -24.16 9.96
N SER A 107 -2.61 -24.14 9.50
CA SER A 107 -3.19 -25.18 8.66
C SER A 107 -2.85 -25.05 7.16
N GLY A 108 -2.14 -23.99 6.77
CA GLY A 108 -1.72 -23.72 5.39
C GLY A 108 -2.73 -22.96 4.53
N GLU A 109 -3.84 -22.49 5.12
CA GLU A 109 -4.80 -21.63 4.42
C GLU A 109 -4.17 -20.27 4.11
N THR A 110 -4.40 -19.74 2.91
CA THR A 110 -3.91 -18.41 2.54
C THR A 110 -4.75 -17.32 3.21
N LEU A 111 -4.11 -16.56 4.09
CA LEU A 111 -4.71 -15.43 4.81
C LEU A 111 -4.57 -14.12 4.01
N ALA A 112 -3.44 -13.93 3.33
CA ALA A 112 -3.21 -12.82 2.42
C ALA A 112 -2.19 -13.21 1.34
N GLU A 113 -2.41 -12.80 0.10
CA GLU A 113 -1.48 -13.09 -1.02
C GLU A 113 -0.12 -12.40 -0.87
N SER A 114 -0.07 -11.30 -0.13
CA SER A 114 1.15 -10.57 0.22
C SER A 114 0.92 -9.68 1.45
N ILE A 115 1.99 -9.31 2.16
CA ILE A 115 1.93 -8.32 3.24
C ILE A 115 1.69 -6.93 2.65
N VAL A 116 2.48 -6.55 1.64
CA VAL A 116 2.38 -5.25 0.99
C VAL A 116 1.77 -5.41 -0.40
N PRO A 117 0.55 -4.90 -0.66
CA PRO A 117 0.01 -4.94 -2.02
C PRO A 117 0.88 -4.08 -2.93
N MET A 118 1.46 -4.70 -3.97
CA MET A 118 2.40 -4.05 -4.88
C MET A 118 2.24 -4.63 -6.29
N SER A 119 1.87 -3.77 -7.25
CA SER A 119 1.76 -4.14 -8.66
C SER A 119 3.11 -4.15 -9.40
N ARG A 120 4.12 -3.44 -8.87
CA ARG A 120 5.50 -3.47 -9.40
C ARG A 120 6.20 -4.76 -8.96
N PRO A 121 6.86 -5.52 -9.86
CA PRO A 121 7.52 -6.78 -9.52
C PRO A 121 8.74 -6.59 -8.60
N GLU A 122 9.46 -5.50 -8.79
CA GLU A 122 10.72 -5.21 -8.13
C GLU A 122 10.81 -3.71 -7.83
N LEU A 123 11.45 -3.36 -6.72
CA LEU A 123 11.68 -1.98 -6.33
C LEU A 123 13.08 -1.82 -5.72
N GLU A 124 13.92 -1.03 -6.38
CA GLU A 124 15.27 -0.70 -5.91
C GLU A 124 15.21 0.51 -4.98
N LEU A 125 15.71 0.36 -3.76
CA LEU A 125 15.67 1.38 -2.70
C LEU A 125 16.96 1.33 -1.86
N SER A 126 17.25 2.39 -1.12
CA SER A 126 18.10 2.28 0.07
C SER A 126 17.34 1.60 1.23
N ILE A 127 18.07 1.07 2.22
CA ILE A 127 17.44 0.47 3.42
C ILE A 127 16.53 1.47 4.16
N ARG A 128 16.87 2.76 4.13
CA ARG A 128 16.07 3.83 4.74
C ARG A 128 14.79 4.07 3.97
N GLU A 129 14.85 4.12 2.64
CA GLU A 129 13.66 4.25 1.82
C GLU A 129 12.74 3.05 2.00
N LEU A 130 13.30 1.84 2.03
CA LEU A 130 12.57 0.61 2.30
C LEU A 130 11.80 0.71 3.62
N ILE A 131 12.46 1.09 4.72
CA ILE A 131 11.79 1.23 6.02
C ILE A 131 10.71 2.32 5.99
N SER A 132 11.03 3.48 5.42
CA SER A 132 10.08 4.61 5.37
C SER A 132 8.83 4.32 4.52
N GLN A 133 8.93 3.39 3.56
CA GLN A 133 7.89 3.11 2.57
C GLN A 133 7.18 1.77 2.76
N LEU A 134 7.79 0.81 3.46
CA LEU A 134 7.22 -0.54 3.62
C LEU A 134 7.04 -0.93 5.08
N GLY A 135 7.52 -0.11 6.01
CA GLY A 135 7.55 -0.41 7.44
C GLY A 135 8.88 -1.02 7.87
N MET A 136 9.13 -0.99 9.17
CA MET A 136 10.36 -1.48 9.76
C MET A 136 10.19 -2.90 10.28
N ILE A 137 9.16 -3.15 11.08
CA ILE A 137 9.06 -4.34 11.91
C ILE A 137 8.38 -5.48 11.15
N ASN A 138 7.12 -5.31 10.74
CA ASN A 138 6.28 -6.47 10.39
C ASN A 138 6.79 -7.27 9.18
N LEU A 139 7.40 -6.60 8.21
CA LEU A 139 7.93 -7.24 7.02
C LEU A 139 9.35 -7.78 7.26
N SER A 140 10.24 -6.96 7.83
CA SER A 140 11.65 -7.31 7.94
C SER A 140 11.97 -8.19 9.16
N CYS A 141 11.03 -8.33 10.12
CA CYS A 141 11.19 -9.27 11.22
C CYS A 141 11.08 -10.73 10.76
N CYS A 142 10.43 -11.00 9.62
CA CYS A 142 10.36 -12.34 9.04
C CYS A 142 11.75 -12.75 8.54
N PHE A 143 12.44 -13.63 9.26
CA PHE A 143 13.76 -14.15 8.87
C PHE A 143 13.75 -14.72 7.45
N SER A 144 12.71 -15.49 7.14
CA SER A 144 12.52 -16.15 5.85
C SER A 144 12.35 -15.18 4.68
N ALA A 145 11.96 -13.92 4.93
CA ALA A 145 11.73 -12.93 3.88
C ALA A 145 13.01 -12.21 3.44
N VAL A 146 14.19 -12.53 3.98
CA VAL A 146 15.41 -11.75 3.75
C VAL A 146 16.53 -12.60 3.14
N VAL A 147 17.15 -12.07 2.08
CA VAL A 147 18.43 -12.55 1.54
C VAL A 147 19.44 -11.40 1.61
N PHE A 148 20.65 -11.68 2.08
CA PHE A 148 21.64 -10.63 2.26
C PHE A 148 23.06 -11.10 2.01
N ARG A 149 23.95 -10.17 1.64
CA ARG A 149 25.38 -10.43 1.53
C ARG A 149 25.95 -10.70 2.92
N ARG A 150 26.54 -11.88 3.12
CA ARG A 150 27.01 -12.37 4.43
C ARG A 150 27.98 -11.39 5.09
N SER A 151 28.98 -10.92 4.35
CA SER A 151 30.06 -10.07 4.87
C SER A 151 29.58 -8.71 5.37
N CYS A 152 28.45 -8.19 4.88
CA CYS A 152 27.87 -6.94 5.38
C CYS A 152 27.34 -7.10 6.80
N LEU A 153 26.68 -8.22 7.09
CA LEU A 153 26.08 -8.45 8.40
C LEU A 153 27.11 -8.97 9.41
N GLU A 154 28.10 -9.76 8.97
CA GLU A 154 29.25 -10.19 9.79
C GLU A 154 30.10 -9.01 10.28
N ALA A 155 30.10 -7.88 9.55
CA ALA A 155 30.83 -6.68 9.94
C ALA A 155 30.15 -5.89 11.06
N VAL A 156 28.89 -6.18 11.39
CA VAL A 156 28.15 -5.53 12.48
C VAL A 156 28.41 -6.26 13.79
N ASP A 157 28.65 -5.51 14.86
CA ASP A 157 28.74 -6.06 16.21
C ASP A 157 27.35 -6.44 16.72
N TRP A 158 26.89 -7.63 16.33
CA TRP A 158 25.57 -8.13 16.67
C TRP A 158 25.36 -8.30 18.19
N ARG A 159 26.44 -8.52 18.95
CA ARG A 159 26.36 -8.66 20.42
C ARG A 159 25.96 -7.34 21.08
N ALA A 160 26.48 -6.22 20.60
CA ALA A 160 26.09 -4.90 21.10
C ALA A 160 24.59 -4.62 20.93
N TYR A 161 23.99 -5.12 19.84
CA TYR A 161 22.54 -5.04 19.62
C TYR A 161 21.75 -6.01 20.53
N MET A 162 22.20 -7.26 20.65
CA MET A 162 21.59 -8.25 21.57
C MET A 162 21.51 -7.77 23.01
N GLU A 163 22.56 -7.08 23.49
CA GLU A 163 22.61 -6.52 24.83
C GLU A 163 21.48 -5.51 25.08
N GLN A 164 21.01 -4.82 24.04
CA GLN A 164 19.87 -3.90 24.16
C GLN A 164 18.55 -4.67 24.21
N SER A 165 18.33 -5.54 23.22
CA SER A 165 17.20 -6.45 23.15
C SER A 165 17.48 -7.54 22.10
N PRO A 166 17.28 -8.83 22.42
CA PRO A 166 17.49 -9.88 21.43
C PRO A 166 16.45 -9.85 20.32
N ILE A 167 15.18 -9.62 20.67
CA ILE A 167 14.06 -9.58 19.72
C ILE A 167 14.12 -8.28 18.90
N TYR A 168 13.97 -8.41 17.58
CA TYR A 168 14.05 -7.35 16.54
C TYR A 168 15.44 -6.76 16.33
N SER A 169 16.45 -7.24 17.02
CA SER A 169 17.84 -6.79 16.82
C SER A 169 18.32 -6.89 15.38
N HIS A 170 17.98 -7.97 14.66
CA HIS A 170 18.37 -8.19 13.27
C HIS A 170 17.81 -7.12 12.34
N VAL A 171 16.54 -6.74 12.56
CA VAL A 171 15.87 -5.67 11.83
C VAL A 171 16.65 -4.36 11.97
N VAL A 172 17.05 -4.02 13.20
CA VAL A 172 17.80 -2.79 13.45
C VAL A 172 19.24 -2.90 12.94
N MET A 173 19.86 -4.07 13.02
CA MET A 173 21.20 -4.31 12.47
C MET A 173 21.24 -4.18 10.95
N TYR A 174 20.17 -4.54 10.23
CA TYR A 174 20.09 -4.31 8.78
C TYR A 174 20.27 -2.83 8.43
N CYS A 175 19.77 -1.93 9.29
CA CYS A 175 19.96 -0.49 9.11
C CYS A 175 21.44 -0.10 9.17
N GLU A 176 22.26 -0.77 9.97
CA GLU A 176 23.71 -0.53 10.04
C GLU A 176 24.46 -1.22 8.89
N ALA A 177 24.19 -2.50 8.68
CA ALA A 177 24.87 -3.33 7.68
C ALA A 177 24.69 -2.81 6.25
N PHE A 178 23.52 -2.23 5.95
CA PHE A 178 23.11 -1.88 4.59
C PHE A 178 22.83 -0.38 4.39
N LYS A 179 23.20 0.51 5.33
CA LYS A 179 22.93 1.97 5.23
C LYS A 179 23.38 2.63 3.92
N ASP A 180 24.50 2.17 3.37
CA ASP A 180 25.14 2.72 2.17
C ASP A 180 25.09 1.75 0.98
N ARG A 181 24.19 0.76 1.03
CA ARG A 181 24.08 -0.32 0.03
C ARG A 181 22.76 -0.25 -0.72
N SER A 182 22.75 -0.82 -1.93
CA SER A 182 21.51 -0.97 -2.70
C SER A 182 20.71 -2.15 -2.17
N CYS A 183 19.43 -1.90 -1.88
CA CYS A 183 18.46 -2.89 -1.46
C CYS A 183 17.43 -3.13 -2.58
N LEU A 184 16.87 -4.32 -2.60
CA LEU A 184 15.79 -4.70 -3.49
C LEU A 184 14.59 -5.17 -2.68
N PHE A 185 13.41 -4.66 -3.00
CA PHE A 185 12.16 -5.27 -2.57
C PHE A 185 11.56 -6.09 -3.72
N LEU A 186 11.30 -7.37 -3.47
CA LEU A 186 10.69 -8.31 -4.41
C LEU A 186 9.22 -8.52 -4.05
N SER A 187 8.30 -8.07 -4.90
CA SER A 187 6.86 -8.19 -4.63
C SER A 187 6.29 -9.57 -4.92
N LYS A 188 6.95 -10.34 -5.79
CA LYS A 188 6.56 -11.72 -6.11
C LYS A 188 6.62 -12.57 -4.82
N PRO A 189 5.51 -13.19 -4.39
CA PRO A 189 5.51 -13.99 -3.18
C PRO A 189 6.21 -15.33 -3.43
N LEU A 190 7.52 -15.37 -3.17
CA LEU A 190 8.36 -16.58 -3.27
C LEU A 190 8.33 -17.43 -1.99
N LEU A 191 7.65 -16.94 -0.96
CA LEU A 191 7.61 -17.49 0.38
C LEU A 191 6.18 -17.47 0.90
N ARG A 192 5.78 -18.55 1.57
CA ARG A 192 4.59 -18.62 2.41
C ARG A 192 5.03 -18.54 3.87
N TYR A 193 4.78 -17.39 4.48
CA TYR A 193 5.08 -17.11 5.88
C TYR A 193 3.93 -17.61 6.74
N ARG A 194 4.22 -18.57 7.62
CA ARG A 194 3.21 -19.15 8.50
C ARG A 194 3.02 -18.23 9.71
N ILE A 195 1.83 -17.66 9.82
CA ILE A 195 1.47 -16.89 11.01
C ILE A 195 1.07 -17.87 12.11
N ALA A 196 2.06 -18.27 12.90
CA ALA A 196 1.87 -18.85 14.21
C ALA A 196 2.06 -17.74 15.24
N GLY A 197 0.97 -17.15 15.72
CA GLY A 197 1.08 -16.29 16.89
C GLY A 197 1.60 -17.12 18.06
N THR A 198 2.66 -16.67 18.73
CA THR A 198 2.86 -17.13 20.11
C THR A 198 1.67 -16.59 20.88
N GLU A 199 0.84 -17.47 21.43
CA GLU A 199 -0.27 -17.04 22.28
C GLU A 199 0.30 -16.09 23.35
N GLU A 200 -0.39 -14.97 23.58
CA GLU A 200 0.08 -13.97 24.53
C GLU A 200 0.40 -14.59 25.90
N ASP A 201 -0.30 -15.66 26.27
CA ASP A 201 -0.11 -16.42 27.49
C ASP A 201 1.21 -17.21 27.54
N ALA A 202 1.69 -17.73 26.41
CA ALA A 202 3.01 -18.34 26.32
C ALA A 202 4.11 -17.29 26.54
N TRP A 203 3.93 -16.08 25.99
CA TRP A 203 4.84 -14.97 26.25
C TRP A 203 4.77 -14.46 27.70
N LYS A 204 3.58 -14.35 28.29
CA LYS A 204 3.38 -14.04 29.72
C LYS A 204 4.17 -14.99 30.62
N THR A 205 4.05 -16.29 30.34
CA THR A 205 4.76 -17.34 31.08
C THR A 205 6.27 -17.16 30.97
N ARG A 206 6.78 -16.93 29.76
CA ARG A 206 8.21 -16.74 29.51
C ARG A 206 8.76 -15.47 30.16
N SER A 207 8.03 -14.36 30.07
CA SER A 207 8.44 -13.09 30.67
C SER A 207 8.55 -13.19 32.19
N ALA A 208 7.58 -13.86 32.82
CA ALA A 208 7.60 -14.11 34.26
C ALA A 208 8.77 -15.01 34.67
N LEU A 209 9.05 -16.08 33.91
CA LEU A 209 10.19 -16.98 34.15
C LEU A 209 11.53 -16.23 34.07
N LEU A 210 11.70 -15.40 33.03
CA LEU A 210 12.92 -14.64 32.79
C LEU A 210 13.04 -13.36 33.64
N LYS A 211 11.99 -13.03 34.42
CA LYS A 211 11.87 -11.77 35.17
C LYS A 211 12.20 -10.57 34.29
N LYS A 212 11.55 -10.49 33.13
CA LYS A 212 11.64 -9.34 32.22
C LYS A 212 10.27 -8.66 32.08
N PRO A 213 10.22 -7.37 31.70
CA PRO A 213 8.95 -6.69 31.46
C PRO A 213 8.17 -7.36 30.33
N LEU A 214 6.85 -7.56 30.50
CA LEU A 214 6.02 -8.30 29.54
C LEU A 214 6.07 -7.74 28.12
N ARG A 215 5.92 -6.44 27.96
CA ARG A 215 5.96 -5.77 26.64
C ARG A 215 7.38 -5.39 26.23
N PHE A 216 8.43 -5.84 26.93
CA PHE A 216 9.80 -5.39 26.70
C PHE A 216 10.20 -5.37 25.22
N PRO A 217 10.00 -6.43 24.42
CA PRO A 217 10.42 -6.44 23.02
C PRO A 217 9.76 -5.37 22.15
N TRP A 218 8.48 -5.09 22.37
CA TRP A 218 7.69 -4.15 21.56
C TRP A 218 7.68 -2.72 22.13
N SER A 219 8.32 -2.52 23.29
CA SER A 219 8.38 -1.25 23.98
C SER A 219 9.84 -0.82 24.24
N VAL A 220 10.28 -0.95 25.49
CA VAL A 220 11.58 -0.50 25.97
C VAL A 220 12.74 -1.13 25.21
N GLY A 221 12.67 -2.43 24.93
CA GLY A 221 13.69 -3.18 24.18
C GLY A 221 13.87 -2.64 22.76
N LEU A 222 12.78 -2.45 22.02
CA LEU A 222 12.82 -1.85 20.68
C LEU A 222 13.39 -0.44 20.72
N VAL A 223 12.92 0.42 21.63
CA VAL A 223 13.45 1.80 21.74
C VAL A 223 14.94 1.83 22.08
N ARG A 224 15.42 0.91 22.93
CA ARG A 224 16.85 0.80 23.21
C ARG A 224 17.65 0.42 21.98
N LEU A 225 17.17 -0.54 21.18
CA LEU A 225 17.80 -0.90 19.90
C LEU A 225 17.85 0.30 18.94
N LEU A 226 16.73 1.02 18.77
CA LEU A 226 16.63 2.18 17.88
C LEU A 226 17.56 3.32 18.31
N ARG A 227 17.59 3.63 19.62
CA ARG A 227 18.52 4.62 20.18
C ARG A 227 19.98 4.19 19.96
N HIS A 228 20.29 2.91 20.17
CA HIS A 228 21.62 2.38 19.95
C HIS A 228 22.06 2.53 18.47
N ALA A 229 21.16 2.22 17.53
CA ALA A 229 21.40 2.43 16.11
C ALA A 229 21.62 3.90 15.74
N GLN A 230 20.87 4.83 16.36
CA GLN A 230 21.10 6.27 16.18
C GLN A 230 22.47 6.70 16.71
N GLN A 231 22.87 6.22 17.89
CA GLN A 231 24.19 6.50 18.48
C GLN A 231 25.35 5.99 17.61
N ARG A 232 25.13 4.89 16.88
CA ARG A 232 26.09 4.32 15.93
C ARG A 232 26.02 4.96 14.54
N GLY A 233 25.12 5.91 14.32
CA GLY A 233 24.92 6.57 13.03
C GLY A 233 24.30 5.68 11.95
N ALA A 234 23.70 4.55 12.33
CA ALA A 234 22.96 3.69 11.41
C ALA A 234 21.62 4.34 11.00
N LEU A 235 20.92 4.92 11.98
CA LEU A 235 19.67 5.65 11.78
C LEU A 235 19.86 7.15 12.06
N PRO A 236 19.27 8.04 11.25
CA PRO A 236 19.21 9.46 11.60
C PRO A 236 18.34 9.69 12.85
N PRO A 237 18.56 10.79 13.59
CA PRO A 237 17.56 11.33 14.50
C PRO A 237 16.21 11.49 13.78
N ASP A 238 15.11 11.22 14.47
CA ASP A 238 13.72 11.47 14.03
C ASP A 238 13.25 10.69 12.79
N PHE A 239 14.08 9.83 12.22
CA PHE A 239 13.77 9.06 11.01
C PHE A 239 12.52 8.17 11.13
N LEU A 240 12.20 7.74 12.36
CA LEU A 240 11.13 6.79 12.62
C LEU A 240 9.77 7.46 12.83
N HIS A 241 9.74 8.78 12.95
CA HIS A 241 8.47 9.51 13.06
C HIS A 241 7.70 9.40 11.74
N GLY A 242 6.44 8.98 11.82
CA GLY A 242 5.60 8.79 10.64
C GLY A 242 5.82 7.50 9.86
N VAL A 243 6.74 6.62 10.29
CA VAL A 243 6.88 5.27 9.69
C VAL A 243 5.59 4.49 9.90
N VAL A 244 5.04 3.99 8.80
CA VAL A 244 3.81 3.19 8.77
C VAL A 244 4.18 1.71 8.75
N GLU A 245 3.63 0.94 9.67
CA GLU A 245 3.64 -0.52 9.66
C GLU A 245 2.35 -1.05 9.04
N ARG A 246 2.41 -2.28 8.51
CA ARG A 246 1.25 -2.97 7.92
C ARG A 246 1.14 -4.39 8.45
N ASP A 247 -0.07 -4.81 8.78
CA ASP A 247 -0.41 -6.17 9.20
C ASP A 247 -1.71 -6.65 8.53
N LEU A 248 -2.27 -7.77 9.01
CA LEU A 248 -3.55 -8.31 8.53
C LEU A 248 -4.76 -7.42 8.84
N GLU A 249 -4.66 -6.55 9.85
CA GLU A 249 -5.77 -5.71 10.33
C GLU A 249 -5.75 -4.30 9.72
N GLY A 250 -4.62 -3.89 9.13
CA GLY A 250 -4.49 -2.66 8.37
C GLY A 250 -3.11 -2.03 8.46
N CYS A 251 -3.07 -0.74 8.73
CA CYS A 251 -1.83 0.04 8.87
C CYS A 251 -1.83 0.82 10.18
N PHE A 252 -0.66 1.01 10.78
CA PHE A 252 -0.50 1.82 11.99
C PHE A 252 0.83 2.59 11.98
N LEU A 253 0.91 3.69 12.71
CA LEU A 253 2.21 4.38 12.88
C LEU A 253 3.04 3.67 13.95
N LEU A 254 4.31 3.42 13.64
CA LEU A 254 5.23 2.69 14.50
C LEU A 254 5.44 3.41 15.83
N ASP A 255 5.64 4.73 15.81
CA ASP A 255 5.86 5.55 17.00
C ASP A 255 4.68 5.51 17.98
N GLU A 256 3.46 5.62 17.48
CA GLU A 256 2.25 5.52 18.30
C GLU A 256 1.99 4.10 18.80
N TYR A 257 2.30 3.07 18.01
CA TYR A 257 2.25 1.68 18.48
C TYR A 257 3.24 1.43 19.61
N VAL A 258 4.49 1.89 19.46
CA VAL A 258 5.53 1.74 20.48
C VAL A 258 5.18 2.51 21.76
N LEU A 259 4.55 3.69 21.63
CA LEU A 259 3.96 4.42 22.76
C LEU A 259 2.79 3.67 23.40
N TRP A 260 1.92 3.03 22.61
CA TRP A 260 0.85 2.20 23.13
C TRP A 260 1.41 1.05 23.97
N GLN A 261 2.41 0.33 23.47
CA GLN A 261 3.08 -0.77 24.19
C GLN A 261 3.75 -0.29 25.48
N LEU A 262 4.33 0.92 25.48
CA LEU A 262 4.85 1.56 26.69
C LEU A 262 3.74 1.79 27.73
N THR A 263 2.58 2.29 27.31
CA THR A 263 1.46 2.52 28.23
C THR A 263 0.90 1.22 28.81
N ASP A 264 0.83 0.15 28.00
CA ASP A 264 0.48 -1.20 28.47
C ASP A 264 1.49 -1.68 29.52
N GLN A 265 2.80 -1.52 29.27
CA GLN A 265 3.83 -1.93 30.23
C GLN A 265 3.74 -1.16 31.55
N ILE A 266 3.48 0.15 31.50
CA ILE A 266 3.32 0.97 32.71
C ILE A 266 2.11 0.48 33.53
N LEU A 267 0.98 0.15 32.88
CA LEU A 267 -0.17 -0.42 33.60
C LEU A 267 0.16 -1.76 34.23
N ILE A 268 0.79 -2.68 33.49
CA ILE A 268 1.19 -3.99 34.01
C ILE A 268 2.09 -3.83 35.24
N TRP A 269 3.05 -2.89 35.18
CA TRP A 269 3.89 -2.59 36.33
C TRP A 269 3.11 -2.03 37.51
N VAL A 270 2.27 -1.04 37.26
CA VAL A 270 1.47 -0.38 38.29
C VAL A 270 0.51 -1.36 38.96
N GLU A 271 -0.15 -2.24 38.19
CA GLU A 271 -1.09 -3.26 38.65
C GLU A 271 -0.39 -4.38 39.43
N SER A 272 0.73 -4.88 38.91
CA SER A 272 1.46 -6.00 39.52
C SER A 272 2.32 -5.60 40.71
N GLY A 273 2.84 -4.37 40.74
CA GLY A 273 3.83 -3.89 41.71
C GLY A 273 5.18 -4.62 41.64
N ARG A 274 5.43 -5.44 40.61
CA ARG A 274 6.65 -6.24 40.51
C ARG A 274 7.81 -5.40 39.97
N GLU A 275 8.96 -5.47 40.63
CA GLU A 275 10.15 -4.68 40.27
C GLU A 275 10.64 -4.97 38.84
N TYR A 276 10.59 -6.22 38.39
CA TYR A 276 11.06 -6.57 37.05
C TYR A 276 10.15 -6.11 35.90
N GLU A 277 8.94 -5.62 36.21
CA GLU A 277 8.03 -5.00 35.23
C GLU A 277 8.30 -3.49 35.10
N ALA A 278 9.21 -2.94 35.90
CA ALA A 278 9.41 -1.51 36.02
C ALA A 278 9.82 -0.86 34.70
N VAL A 279 9.21 0.30 34.46
CA VAL A 279 9.61 1.23 33.39
C VAL A 279 10.36 2.37 34.06
N THR A 280 11.58 2.64 33.63
CA THR A 280 12.39 3.70 34.24
C THR A 280 12.16 5.03 33.52
N THR A 281 12.58 6.11 34.17
CA THR A 281 12.58 7.43 33.53
C THR A 281 13.58 7.54 32.39
N ASP A 282 14.64 6.73 32.43
CA ASP A 282 15.64 6.65 31.36
C ASP A 282 15.08 5.92 30.15
N ASP A 283 14.19 4.95 30.36
CA ASP A 283 13.45 4.32 29.28
C ASP A 283 12.59 5.37 28.58
N ILE A 284 11.80 6.16 29.32
CA ILE A 284 10.98 7.23 28.71
C ILE A 284 11.86 8.30 28.04
N ALA A 285 13.00 8.65 28.62
CA ALA A 285 13.95 9.55 27.97
C ALA A 285 14.53 8.97 26.67
N ALA A 286 14.72 7.64 26.60
CA ALA A 286 15.11 6.96 25.37
C ALA A 286 14.04 7.12 24.28
N TYR A 287 12.75 6.96 24.63
CA TYR A 287 11.63 7.19 23.71
C TYR A 287 11.65 8.63 23.19
N MET A 288 11.78 9.59 24.10
CA MET A 288 11.86 11.01 23.75
C MET A 288 13.09 11.34 22.89
N THR A 289 14.18 10.60 23.01
CA THR A 289 15.36 10.80 22.16
C THR A 289 15.13 10.23 20.77
N VAL A 290 14.58 9.02 20.68
CA VAL A 290 14.32 8.33 19.40
C VAL A 290 13.27 9.08 18.58
N TYR A 291 12.25 9.64 19.24
CA TYR A 291 11.11 10.33 18.62
C TYR A 291 11.06 11.83 18.96
N GLY A 292 12.21 12.46 19.22
CA GLY A 292 12.31 13.80 19.82
C GLY A 292 11.78 14.96 18.99
N ALA A 293 11.80 14.86 17.66
CA ALA A 293 11.12 15.81 16.77
C ALA A 293 9.69 15.38 16.41
N GLY A 294 9.14 14.37 17.08
CA GLY A 294 7.75 13.98 16.92
C GLY A 294 6.78 15.07 17.38
N GLU A 295 5.51 14.94 16.99
CA GLU A 295 4.51 15.97 17.24
C GLU A 295 4.36 16.31 18.74
N GLN A 296 4.14 17.59 19.04
CA GLN A 296 3.98 18.10 20.41
C GLN A 296 3.01 17.29 21.29
N PRO A 297 1.83 16.82 20.81
CA PRO A 297 0.93 16.03 21.64
C PRO A 297 1.48 14.67 22.09
N MET A 298 2.36 14.06 21.29
CA MET A 298 3.06 12.82 21.65
C MET A 298 4.11 13.10 22.70
N LEU A 299 4.90 14.16 22.52
CA LEU A 299 5.88 14.61 23.50
C LEU A 299 5.22 14.96 24.84
N ASP A 300 4.09 15.68 24.83
CA ASP A 300 3.30 15.98 26.03
C ASP A 300 2.85 14.71 26.75
N SER A 301 2.48 13.68 25.99
CA SER A 301 2.08 12.38 26.54
C SER A 301 3.29 11.68 27.20
N LEU A 302 4.46 11.70 26.56
CA LEU A 302 5.70 11.18 27.14
C LEU A 302 6.14 11.96 28.39
N TYR A 303 6.01 13.30 28.41
CA TYR A 303 6.28 14.11 29.60
C TYR A 303 5.36 13.75 30.77
N LYS A 304 4.06 13.59 30.52
CA LYS A 304 3.09 13.15 31.53
C LYS A 304 3.43 11.76 32.07
N LEU A 305 3.76 10.81 31.18
CA LEU A 305 4.16 9.46 31.57
C LEU A 305 5.47 9.46 32.36
N ARG A 306 6.44 10.31 31.99
CA ARG A 306 7.69 10.47 32.74
C ARG A 306 7.44 10.93 34.16
N ALA A 307 6.60 11.95 34.34
CA ALA A 307 6.22 12.44 35.67
C ALA A 307 5.47 11.36 36.48
N ALA A 308 4.57 10.60 35.83
CA ALA A 308 3.87 9.48 36.44
C ALA A 308 4.82 8.37 36.91
N VAL A 309 5.77 7.96 36.06
CA VAL A 309 6.80 6.96 36.39
C VAL A 309 7.73 7.45 37.49
N GLN A 310 8.14 8.72 37.47
CA GLN A 310 8.92 9.33 38.54
C GLN A 310 8.20 9.24 39.88
N LEU A 311 6.92 9.61 39.89
CA LEU A 311 6.08 9.57 41.07
C LEU A 311 5.93 8.13 41.58
N TRP A 312 5.58 7.19 40.70
CA TRP A 312 5.42 5.77 41.06
C TRP A 312 6.70 5.14 41.60
N SER A 313 7.83 5.37 40.94
CA SER A 313 9.14 4.88 41.38
C SER A 313 9.48 5.42 42.77
N ALA A 314 9.26 6.71 43.00
CA ALA A 314 9.48 7.32 44.32
C ALA A 314 8.56 6.73 45.39
N THR A 315 7.34 6.29 45.05
CA THR A 315 6.40 5.69 46.02
C THR A 315 6.66 4.22 46.33
N THR A 316 7.35 3.51 45.44
CA THR A 316 7.62 2.07 45.54
C THR A 316 9.04 1.78 46.05
N ALA A 317 9.95 2.74 45.95
CA ALA A 317 11.28 2.66 46.51
C ALA A 317 11.25 2.68 48.05
N SER A 318 11.51 1.54 48.68
CA SER A 318 11.91 1.46 50.09
C SER A 318 13.17 0.61 50.16
N THR A 319 14.21 1.10 50.86
CA THR A 319 15.52 0.48 51.22
C THR A 319 16.82 0.99 50.55
N ALA A 320 17.02 2.31 50.46
CA ALA A 320 18.39 2.87 50.54
C ALA A 320 18.34 4.35 50.97
N ARG A 321 18.53 4.64 52.27
CA ARG A 321 18.75 6.02 52.74
C ARG A 321 20.21 6.25 53.07
N ALA A 322 20.78 7.30 52.47
CA ALA A 322 21.58 8.30 53.19
C ALA A 322 21.71 9.59 52.34
N GLY A 323 21.07 10.69 52.78
CA GLY A 323 21.61 12.06 52.61
C GLY A 323 21.15 12.95 51.44
N ARG A 324 19.96 12.77 50.83
CA ARG A 324 19.48 13.61 49.70
C ARG A 324 18.16 14.37 49.98
N PRO A 325 17.82 15.40 49.16
CA PRO A 325 16.59 16.20 49.27
C PRO A 325 15.32 15.37 49.39
N THR A 326 14.34 15.88 50.13
CA THR A 326 13.05 15.22 50.43
C THR A 326 12.31 14.82 49.15
N THR A 327 12.15 13.52 48.93
CA THR A 327 11.39 12.95 47.81
C THR A 327 9.93 12.70 48.20
N VAL A 328 9.04 12.44 47.22
CA VAL A 328 7.66 12.02 47.52
C VAL A 328 7.64 10.72 48.33
N GLY A 329 8.58 9.81 48.11
CA GLY A 329 8.76 8.61 48.92
C GLY A 329 9.03 8.92 50.39
N ASP A 330 9.91 9.89 50.67
CA ASP A 330 10.21 10.32 52.06
C ASP A 330 8.99 10.90 52.76
N VAL A 331 8.12 11.59 52.03
CA VAL A 331 6.85 12.11 52.56
C VAL A 331 5.86 10.96 52.81
N LEU A 332 5.75 10.00 51.90
CA LEU A 332 4.85 8.86 52.02
C LEU A 332 5.28 7.86 53.09
N ASP A 333 6.58 7.68 53.31
CA ASP A 333 7.14 6.85 54.36
C ASP A 333 7.02 7.52 55.74
N ALA A 334 6.88 8.85 55.79
CA ALA A 334 6.57 9.60 57.00
C ALA A 334 5.07 9.59 57.35
N LEU A 335 4.19 9.17 56.44
CA LEU A 335 2.78 9.00 56.72
C LEU A 335 2.52 7.69 57.50
N PRO A 336 1.51 7.65 58.38
CA PRO A 336 1.01 6.40 58.93
C PRO A 336 0.75 5.36 57.83
N PRO A 337 1.01 4.05 58.06
CA PRO A 337 0.92 3.02 57.02
C PRO A 337 -0.39 3.03 56.23
N GLU A 338 -1.51 3.32 56.88
CA GLU A 338 -2.83 3.43 56.26
C GLU A 338 -2.96 4.64 55.31
N LEU A 339 -2.36 5.78 55.68
CA LEU A 339 -2.33 6.98 54.85
C LEU A 339 -1.34 6.85 53.70
N SER A 340 -0.21 6.18 53.94
CA SER A 340 0.76 5.81 52.91
C SER A 340 0.13 4.87 51.87
N ALA A 341 -0.58 3.83 52.33
CA ALA A 341 -1.33 2.93 51.46
C ALA A 341 -2.42 3.66 50.66
N LYS A 342 -3.20 4.53 51.30
CA LYS A 342 -4.20 5.36 50.64
C LYS A 342 -3.60 6.28 49.58
N ALA A 343 -2.46 6.90 49.88
CA ALA A 343 -1.76 7.78 48.94
C ALA A 343 -1.16 7.00 47.75
N ARG A 344 -0.59 5.80 47.98
CA ARG A 344 -0.15 4.90 46.91
C ARG A 344 -1.31 4.49 46.00
N THR A 345 -2.49 4.20 46.57
CA THR A 345 -3.71 3.92 45.79
C THR A 345 -4.15 5.13 44.96
N GLN A 346 -4.10 6.34 45.51
CA GLN A 346 -4.43 7.57 44.77
C GLN A 346 -3.45 7.86 43.64
N ILE A 347 -2.15 7.60 43.86
CA ILE A 347 -1.11 7.76 42.84
C ILE A 347 -1.30 6.73 41.72
N ARG A 348 -1.53 5.45 42.06
CA ARG A 348 -1.92 4.41 41.09
C ARG A 348 -3.10 4.88 40.23
N ALA A 349 -4.19 5.32 40.86
CA ALA A 349 -5.38 5.80 40.14
C ALA A 349 -5.10 7.03 39.25
N GLY A 350 -4.17 7.90 39.65
CA GLY A 350 -3.71 9.02 38.84
C GLY A 350 -2.96 8.57 37.59
N ILE A 351 -2.08 7.56 37.72
CA ILE A 351 -1.32 7.00 36.59
C ILE A 351 -2.24 6.26 35.63
N GLU A 352 -3.16 5.44 36.14
CA GLU A 352 -4.19 4.76 35.35
C GLU A 352 -5.01 5.76 34.53
N ARG A 353 -5.35 6.93 35.11
CA ARG A 353 -6.03 8.02 34.40
C ARG A 353 -5.17 8.61 33.29
N ILE A 354 -3.90 8.92 33.57
CA ILE A 354 -2.97 9.46 32.56
C ILE A 354 -2.83 8.46 31.40
N VAL A 355 -2.64 7.18 31.70
CA VAL A 355 -2.57 6.13 30.68
C VAL A 355 -3.87 6.05 29.88
N SER A 356 -5.02 6.06 30.55
CA SER A 356 -6.33 6.06 29.89
C SER A 356 -6.52 7.26 28.96
N GLU A 357 -6.14 8.46 29.38
CA GLU A 357 -6.14 9.67 28.55
C GLU A 357 -5.26 9.52 27.31
N VAL A 358 -4.03 9.01 27.48
CA VAL A 358 -3.11 8.78 26.35
C VAL A 358 -3.70 7.76 25.38
N ARG A 359 -4.26 6.66 25.88
CA ARG A 359 -4.86 5.60 25.05
C ARG A 359 -6.11 6.09 24.33
N GLN A 360 -6.98 6.85 24.98
CA GLN A 360 -8.13 7.47 24.31
C GLN A 360 -7.70 8.39 23.18
N ARG A 361 -6.61 9.15 23.34
CA ARG A 361 -6.06 9.99 22.26
C ARG A 361 -5.53 9.12 21.11
N LEU A 362 -4.80 8.05 21.42
CA LEU A 362 -4.29 7.11 20.42
C LEU A 362 -5.44 6.39 19.68
N ASP A 363 -6.50 5.99 20.39
CA ASP A 363 -7.69 5.36 19.81
C ASP A 363 -8.53 6.35 18.97
N ALA A 364 -8.65 7.61 19.40
CA ALA A 364 -9.28 8.64 18.58
C ALA A 364 -8.52 8.84 17.26
N ARG A 365 -7.21 8.65 17.27
CA ARG A 365 -6.37 8.64 16.06
C ARG A 365 -6.46 7.32 15.28
N LYS A 366 -6.84 6.19 15.90
CA LYS A 366 -7.09 4.91 15.21
C LYS A 366 -8.25 5.00 14.20
N VAL A 367 -9.27 5.83 14.45
CA VAL A 367 -10.42 5.98 13.53
C VAL A 367 -10.01 6.60 12.19
N VAL A 368 -8.92 7.37 12.15
CA VAL A 368 -8.30 7.91 10.92
C VAL A 368 -7.34 6.90 10.25
N ARG A 369 -7.08 5.75 10.88
CA ARG A 369 -6.05 4.75 10.49
C ARG A 369 -6.56 3.44 9.91
N ARG A 370 -7.85 3.32 9.62
CA ARG A 370 -8.30 2.37 8.58
C ARG A 370 -8.04 3.00 7.21
N LEU A 371 -6.78 3.21 6.87
CA LEU A 371 -6.40 3.43 5.47
C LEU A 371 -6.81 2.14 4.76
N GLY A 372 -7.85 2.24 3.93
CA GLY A 372 -8.41 1.10 3.21
C GLY A 372 -7.33 0.35 2.43
N THR A 373 -7.63 -0.90 2.09
CA THR A 373 -6.80 -1.86 1.35
C THR A 373 -6.49 -1.45 -0.10
N GLN A 374 -6.39 -0.14 -0.39
CA GLN A 374 -6.07 0.38 -1.71
C GLN A 374 -4.58 0.26 -2.03
N ASP A 375 -4.37 -0.11 -3.29
CA ASP A 375 -3.14 -0.40 -3.99
C ASP A 375 -2.37 0.90 -4.24
N ASP A 376 -1.41 1.26 -3.36
CA ASP A 376 -1.01 2.67 -3.31
C ASP A 376 0.39 2.94 -2.74
N TYR A 377 1.42 2.57 -3.50
CA TYR A 377 2.79 3.12 -3.33
C TYR A 377 2.80 4.67 -3.48
N THR A 378 1.81 5.25 -4.17
CA THR A 378 1.66 6.70 -4.37
C THR A 378 1.00 7.37 -3.15
N LEU A 379 -0.04 6.78 -2.56
CA LEU A 379 -0.57 7.25 -1.25
C LEU A 379 0.46 7.10 -0.13
N TYR A 380 1.33 6.08 -0.18
CA TYR A 380 2.42 5.90 0.77
C TYR A 380 3.43 7.08 0.76
N ARG A 381 3.67 7.70 -0.41
CA ARG A 381 4.43 8.96 -0.52
C ARG A 381 3.64 10.18 -0.07
N VAL A 382 2.33 10.22 -0.31
CA VAL A 382 1.47 11.37 -0.02
C VAL A 382 1.15 11.47 1.48
N VAL A 383 0.91 10.35 2.17
CA VAL A 383 0.71 10.31 3.63
C VAL A 383 1.97 10.72 4.37
N ASN A 384 3.15 10.26 3.93
CA ASN A 384 4.45 10.68 4.47
C ASN A 384 4.73 12.20 4.30
N ARG A 385 4.11 12.88 3.31
CA ARG A 385 4.20 14.35 3.16
C ARG A 385 3.03 15.12 3.77
N HIS A 386 1.84 14.52 3.91
CA HIS A 386 0.62 15.21 4.37
C HIS A 386 0.38 15.13 5.89
N VAL A 387 1.00 14.20 6.61
CA VAL A 387 0.96 14.22 8.09
C VAL A 387 1.66 15.48 8.64
N ALA A 388 2.62 16.05 7.91
CA ALA A 388 3.26 17.32 8.26
C ALA A 388 2.40 18.57 8.01
N VAL A 389 1.29 18.48 7.25
CA VAL A 389 0.50 19.66 6.86
C VAL A 389 -0.86 19.71 7.57
N HIS A 390 -1.42 18.57 7.99
CA HIS A 390 -2.82 18.51 8.44
C HIS A 390 -3.10 18.92 9.90
N ARG A 391 -2.10 19.39 10.68
CA ARG A 391 -2.32 19.80 12.08
C ARG A 391 -1.97 21.24 12.42
N MET A 392 -1.74 22.07 11.42
CA MET A 392 -1.60 23.51 11.63
C MET A 392 -2.93 24.24 11.91
N LEU A 393 -4.09 23.54 11.86
CA LEU A 393 -5.41 24.18 11.86
C LEU A 393 -6.38 23.79 12.99
N ASP A 394 -6.05 22.89 13.90
CA ASP A 394 -6.94 22.57 15.03
C ASP A 394 -6.44 23.16 16.35
N GLY A 395 -6.73 24.45 16.54
CA GLY A 395 -7.16 24.98 17.83
C GLY A 395 -6.14 25.02 18.96
N ILE A 396 -5.17 25.95 18.88
CA ILE A 396 -4.61 26.56 20.08
C ILE A 396 -5.72 27.40 20.73
N ASN A 397 -5.97 27.18 22.02
CA ASN A 397 -6.49 28.23 22.87
C ASN A 397 -5.92 28.10 24.28
N LEU A 398 -4.69 28.60 24.50
CA LEU A 398 -4.23 29.03 25.82
C LEU A 398 -3.35 30.27 25.68
N THR A 399 -3.83 31.33 26.31
CA THR A 399 -3.27 32.68 26.37
C THR A 399 -1.94 32.73 27.13
N ALA A 400 -1.03 33.53 26.57
CA ALA A 400 0.02 34.31 27.23
C ALA A 400 1.07 33.57 28.06
N VAL A 401 2.24 33.29 27.45
CA VAL A 401 3.55 33.51 28.09
C VAL A 401 4.52 34.08 27.05
N ASP A 402 5.14 35.18 27.45
CA ASP A 402 6.13 36.00 26.77
C ASP A 402 7.50 35.30 26.77
N LEU A 403 8.30 35.50 25.72
CA LEU A 403 9.73 35.88 25.76
C LEU A 403 10.47 35.47 24.47
N LYS A 404 10.61 36.48 23.61
CA LYS A 404 11.90 36.99 23.11
C LYS A 404 13.02 35.95 23.01
N GLU A 405 13.14 35.34 21.83
CA GLU A 405 14.36 35.22 21.02
C GLU A 405 14.22 34.05 20.04
N ALA A 406 13.90 34.32 18.76
CA ALA A 406 14.45 33.63 17.57
C ALA A 406 13.78 34.03 16.24
N SER A 407 14.59 34.67 15.38
CA SER A 407 14.74 34.47 13.92
C SER A 407 13.67 34.94 12.88
N PRO A 408 14.08 35.39 11.66
CA PRO A 408 13.35 36.31 10.76
C PRO A 408 12.14 35.78 9.97
N TYR A 409 11.57 34.63 10.30
CA TYR A 409 10.39 34.11 9.59
C TYR A 409 9.06 34.81 9.98
N LEU A 410 9.15 35.88 10.79
CA LEU A 410 8.01 36.64 11.33
C LEU A 410 7.55 37.84 10.47
N LEU A 411 8.11 38.07 9.28
CA LEU A 411 7.93 39.34 8.54
C LEU A 411 6.84 39.35 7.44
N ILE A 412 6.12 38.24 7.21
CA ILE A 412 5.00 38.19 6.26
C ILE A 412 3.63 38.01 6.95
N ALA A 413 3.60 37.59 8.22
CA ALA A 413 2.35 37.42 8.96
C ALA A 413 1.79 38.72 9.58
N ASN A 414 2.49 39.86 9.49
CA ASN A 414 2.13 41.11 10.16
C ASN A 414 1.49 42.20 9.28
N SER A 415 1.01 41.90 8.07
CA SER A 415 0.28 42.90 7.27
C SER A 415 -1.25 42.72 7.21
N LEU A 416 -1.84 41.77 7.95
CA LEU A 416 -3.30 41.54 7.91
C LEU A 416 -3.99 41.47 9.28
N VAL A 417 -3.40 42.08 10.32
CA VAL A 417 -4.13 42.38 11.58
C VAL A 417 -4.32 43.89 11.80
N ALA A 418 -3.80 44.74 10.90
CA ALA A 418 -3.99 46.19 10.98
C ALA A 418 -5.29 46.71 10.32
N LEU A 419 -6.22 45.85 9.87
CA LEU A 419 -7.45 46.30 9.19
C LEU A 419 -8.70 45.55 9.64
N GLN A 420 -8.96 45.49 10.95
CA GLN A 420 -10.33 45.30 11.43
C GLN A 420 -10.62 45.94 12.79
N GLN A 421 -10.32 47.24 12.91
CA GLN A 421 -11.05 48.10 13.82
C GLN A 421 -11.53 49.35 13.08
N ARG A 422 -12.68 49.24 12.40
CA ARG A 422 -13.70 50.29 12.27
C ARG A 422 -14.90 49.84 11.41
N LEU A 423 -16.08 49.94 12.03
CA LEU A 423 -17.37 50.37 11.48
C LEU A 423 -18.32 49.33 10.81
N PRO A 424 -19.64 49.64 10.78
CA PRO A 424 -20.75 48.72 10.95
C PRO A 424 -21.58 48.47 9.66
N GLN A 425 -22.63 47.63 9.81
CA GLN A 425 -23.88 47.54 9.02
C GLN A 425 -23.84 47.85 7.50
N GLN A 426 -24.20 46.86 6.66
CA GLN A 426 -25.36 46.87 5.72
C GLN A 426 -25.16 45.94 4.49
N ALA A 427 -26.23 45.17 4.23
CA ALA A 427 -26.87 44.83 2.95
C ALA A 427 -26.07 44.39 1.70
N GLY A 428 -26.50 43.27 1.10
CA GLY A 428 -26.76 43.23 -0.35
C GLY A 428 -26.29 42.01 -1.15
N ALA A 429 -27.24 41.12 -1.47
CA ALA A 429 -27.43 40.41 -2.74
C ALA A 429 -26.35 39.42 -3.30
N GLY A 430 -26.61 38.13 -3.12
CA GLY A 430 -26.88 37.14 -4.18
C GLY A 430 -25.80 36.72 -5.20
N SER A 431 -25.38 35.45 -5.16
CA SER A 431 -25.45 34.48 -6.28
C SER A 431 -24.91 33.12 -5.81
N GLY A 432 -25.68 32.05 -6.04
CA GLY A 432 -25.46 30.72 -5.46
C GLY A 432 -24.15 30.03 -5.84
N ASP A 433 -23.45 29.56 -4.80
CA ASP A 433 -22.40 28.56 -4.91
C ASP A 433 -23.04 27.18 -4.65
N ASP A 434 -23.18 26.38 -5.71
CA ASP A 434 -23.57 24.97 -5.63
C ASP A 434 -22.35 24.11 -5.23
N GLU A 435 -22.45 23.40 -4.11
CA GLU A 435 -21.48 22.42 -3.62
C GLU A 435 -21.71 21.04 -4.24
N HIS A 436 -20.65 20.32 -4.62
CA HIS A 436 -20.72 18.92 -5.07
C HIS A 436 -19.53 18.11 -4.52
N GLU A 437 -19.80 16.97 -3.88
CA GLU A 437 -18.83 15.93 -3.46
C GLU A 437 -17.47 16.45 -2.92
N GLY A 438 -17.49 17.45 -2.05
CA GLY A 438 -16.27 17.97 -1.42
C GLY A 438 -15.46 18.96 -2.25
N TYR A 439 -16.01 19.53 -3.33
CA TYR A 439 -15.40 20.59 -4.14
C TYR A 439 -16.41 21.71 -4.51
N ARG A 440 -15.90 22.93 -4.72
CA ARG A 440 -16.61 24.14 -5.15
C ARG A 440 -15.96 24.72 -6.42
N LEU A 441 -16.77 25.17 -7.36
CA LEU A 441 -16.28 25.78 -8.61
C LEU A 441 -16.21 27.31 -8.49
N VAL A 442 -15.04 27.89 -8.73
CA VAL A 442 -14.78 29.33 -8.62
C VAL A 442 -14.47 29.90 -10.00
N LYS A 443 -15.11 31.01 -10.37
CA LYS A 443 -14.85 31.72 -11.64
C LYS A 443 -13.70 32.71 -11.49
N ARG A 444 -12.71 32.65 -12.38
CA ARG A 444 -11.58 33.59 -12.44
C ARG A 444 -11.49 34.19 -13.85
N THR A 445 -11.62 35.52 -13.96
CA THR A 445 -11.50 36.30 -15.22
C THR A 445 -12.24 35.69 -16.43
N SER A 446 -11.66 34.70 -17.12
CA SER A 446 -12.18 33.97 -18.28
C SER A 446 -12.56 32.50 -18.03
N ASP A 447 -12.05 31.86 -16.98
CA ASP A 447 -12.10 30.40 -16.79
C ASP A 447 -12.72 29.99 -15.44
N TRP A 448 -13.18 28.74 -15.35
CA TRP A 448 -13.62 28.14 -14.08
C TRP A 448 -12.49 27.29 -13.49
N VAL A 449 -12.48 27.18 -12.16
CA VAL A 449 -11.48 26.40 -11.41
C VAL A 449 -12.18 25.61 -10.32
N ALA A 450 -11.79 24.35 -10.11
CA ALA A 450 -12.30 23.51 -9.04
C ALA A 450 -11.43 23.60 -7.78
N VAL A 451 -12.03 23.91 -6.64
CA VAL A 451 -11.37 24.10 -5.35
C VAL A 451 -12.01 23.16 -4.33
N GLN A 452 -11.24 22.51 -3.47
CA GLN A 452 -11.77 21.59 -2.46
C GLN A 452 -12.58 22.34 -1.37
N ALA A 453 -13.73 21.80 -0.96
CA ALA A 453 -14.61 22.38 0.04
C ALA A 453 -13.95 22.34 1.44
N GLY A 454 -14.12 23.40 2.23
CA GLY A 454 -13.51 23.55 3.57
C GLY A 454 -12.21 24.38 3.61
N MET A 455 -11.79 24.99 2.48
CA MET A 455 -10.67 25.94 2.42
C MET A 455 -11.14 27.40 2.40
N ASP A 456 -12.06 27.76 3.30
CA ASP A 456 -12.68 29.09 3.36
C ASP A 456 -11.69 30.13 3.92
N GLY A 457 -10.93 30.75 3.03
CA GLY A 457 -9.96 31.80 3.37
C GLY A 457 -8.87 32.05 2.33
N LEU A 458 -8.66 31.11 1.39
CA LEU A 458 -7.74 31.28 0.27
C LEU A 458 -8.51 31.93 -0.90
N ASP A 459 -8.19 33.18 -1.23
CA ASP A 459 -8.75 33.83 -2.41
C ASP A 459 -8.13 33.22 -3.68
N ALA A 460 -8.75 32.15 -4.17
CA ALA A 460 -8.36 31.42 -5.39
C ALA A 460 -8.29 32.32 -6.64
N LYS A 461 -8.85 33.55 -6.61
CA LYS A 461 -8.69 34.53 -7.70
C LYS A 461 -7.27 35.12 -7.75
N THR A 462 -6.54 35.09 -6.64
CA THR A 462 -5.26 35.80 -6.44
C THR A 462 -4.03 34.89 -6.41
N LEU A 463 -4.19 33.58 -6.23
CA LEU A 463 -3.05 32.64 -6.20
C LEU A 463 -2.44 32.41 -7.61
N PRO A 464 -1.09 32.39 -7.74
CA PRO A 464 -0.41 32.03 -8.98
C PRO A 464 -0.57 30.54 -9.29
N ALA A 465 -0.85 30.18 -10.56
CA ALA A 465 -1.09 28.80 -10.99
C ALA A 465 0.09 27.84 -10.70
N ALA A 466 1.32 28.37 -10.61
CA ALA A 466 2.52 27.60 -10.32
C ALA A 466 2.65 27.13 -8.86
N GLU A 467 1.86 27.72 -7.94
CA GLU A 467 1.96 27.47 -6.50
C GLU A 467 0.79 26.62 -5.96
N CYS A 468 -0.18 26.27 -6.81
CA CYS A 468 -1.31 25.41 -6.45
C CYS A 468 -1.07 23.95 -6.87
N PRO A 469 -1.36 22.94 -6.02
CA PRO A 469 -1.25 21.54 -6.42
C PRO A 469 -2.26 21.19 -7.52
N PRO A 470 -1.99 20.20 -8.40
CA PRO A 470 -2.75 19.97 -9.64
C PRO A 470 -4.26 19.70 -9.44
N LEU A 471 -4.65 19.16 -8.28
CA LEU A 471 -6.05 18.90 -7.93
C LEU A 471 -6.80 20.17 -7.45
N PHE A 472 -6.09 21.19 -6.99
CA PHE A 472 -6.66 22.51 -6.62
C PHE A 472 -6.78 23.46 -7.81
N TYR A 473 -6.12 23.14 -8.92
CA TYR A 473 -6.08 23.99 -10.10
C TYR A 473 -6.34 23.16 -11.35
N ILE A 474 -7.61 22.82 -11.56
CA ILE A 474 -8.09 22.34 -12.85
C ILE A 474 -8.85 23.50 -13.49
N ALA A 475 -8.24 24.12 -14.50
CA ALA A 475 -8.85 25.17 -15.28
C ALA A 475 -9.63 24.58 -16.47
N GLY A 476 -10.77 25.18 -16.78
CA GLY A 476 -11.60 24.79 -17.92
C GLY A 476 -12.95 25.49 -17.89
N ASP A 477 -13.81 25.18 -18.85
CA ASP A 477 -15.20 25.59 -18.75
C ASP A 477 -15.92 24.82 -17.63
N ARG A 478 -17.02 25.39 -17.14
CA ARG A 478 -17.73 24.90 -15.95
C ARG A 478 -18.26 23.48 -16.13
N GLU A 479 -18.71 23.10 -17.32
CA GLU A 479 -19.28 21.77 -17.57
C GLU A 479 -18.18 20.70 -17.67
N SER A 480 -17.08 21.00 -18.35
CA SER A 480 -15.91 20.11 -18.44
C SER A 480 -15.32 19.78 -17.07
N LEU A 481 -15.26 20.76 -16.16
CA LEU A 481 -14.78 20.53 -14.79
C LEU A 481 -15.70 19.63 -13.97
N ARG A 482 -17.02 19.81 -14.09
CA ARG A 482 -18.00 18.93 -13.43
C ARG A 482 -17.84 17.48 -13.90
N ALA A 483 -17.70 17.27 -15.20
CA ALA A 483 -17.52 15.93 -15.78
C ALA A 483 -16.20 15.27 -15.31
N ARG A 484 -15.11 16.03 -15.22
CA ARG A 484 -13.79 15.51 -14.80
C ARG A 484 -13.77 15.12 -13.33
N ILE A 485 -14.35 15.92 -12.43
CA ILE A 485 -14.43 15.63 -10.99
C ILE A 485 -15.25 14.35 -10.74
N GLY A 486 -16.47 14.28 -11.32
CA GLY A 486 -17.33 13.10 -11.21
C GLY A 486 -16.69 11.82 -11.74
N SER A 487 -16.02 11.88 -12.91
CA SER A 487 -15.42 10.70 -13.53
C SER A 487 -14.27 10.06 -12.73
N SER A 488 -13.61 10.79 -11.82
CA SER A 488 -12.45 10.29 -11.07
C SER A 488 -12.84 9.51 -9.81
N THR A 489 -13.85 10.01 -9.09
CA THR A 489 -14.44 9.36 -7.91
C THR A 489 -15.32 8.18 -8.32
N GLU A 490 -16.03 8.30 -9.43
CA GLU A 490 -16.92 7.26 -9.95
C GLU A 490 -16.13 6.13 -10.63
N ARG A 491 -15.02 6.41 -11.33
CA ARG A 491 -14.06 5.36 -11.79
C ARG A 491 -13.49 4.52 -10.65
N ARG A 492 -13.27 5.11 -9.46
CA ARG A 492 -12.78 4.39 -8.28
C ARG A 492 -13.87 3.55 -7.61
N ARG A 493 -15.12 4.03 -7.58
CA ARG A 493 -16.30 3.23 -7.17
C ARG A 493 -16.60 2.08 -8.12
N LEU A 494 -16.46 2.32 -9.44
CA LEU A 494 -16.63 1.36 -10.52
C LEU A 494 -15.37 0.49 -10.75
N ALA A 495 -14.36 0.49 -9.87
CA ALA A 495 -13.20 -0.41 -9.99
C ALA A 495 -13.23 -1.56 -8.96
N ALA A 496 -14.04 -1.44 -7.90
CA ALA A 496 -14.16 -2.45 -6.87
C ALA A 496 -15.41 -3.30 -7.11
N ILE A 497 -15.23 -4.52 -7.64
CA ILE A 497 -16.26 -5.55 -7.55
C ILE A 497 -16.25 -6.05 -6.11
N ASP A 498 -17.32 -5.82 -5.37
CA ASP A 498 -17.39 -6.19 -3.96
C ASP A 498 -17.34 -7.72 -3.76
N ALA A 499 -16.77 -8.15 -2.64
CA ALA A 499 -16.57 -9.57 -2.34
C ALA A 499 -17.87 -10.36 -2.17
N GLU A 500 -18.98 -9.69 -1.80
CA GLU A 500 -20.27 -10.33 -1.60
C GLU A 500 -20.95 -10.66 -2.95
N THR A 501 -20.84 -9.75 -3.93
CA THR A 501 -21.21 -9.97 -5.32
C THR A 501 -20.46 -11.18 -5.87
N LEU A 502 -19.15 -11.26 -5.67
CA LEU A 502 -18.35 -12.41 -6.11
C LEU A 502 -18.78 -13.73 -5.45
N ARG A 503 -19.05 -13.73 -4.13
CA ARG A 503 -19.56 -14.92 -3.42
C ARG A 503 -20.91 -15.37 -3.97
N ARG A 504 -21.82 -14.43 -4.21
CA ARG A 504 -23.17 -14.72 -4.73
C ARG A 504 -23.14 -15.33 -6.11
N GLU A 505 -22.25 -14.88 -6.99
CA GLU A 505 -22.17 -15.37 -8.37
C GLU A 505 -21.42 -16.71 -8.49
N ARG A 506 -20.68 -17.14 -7.47
CA ARG A 506 -19.87 -18.37 -7.52
C ARG A 506 -20.75 -19.61 -7.61
N GLY A 507 -20.46 -20.49 -8.56
CA GLY A 507 -21.14 -21.78 -8.73
C GLY A 507 -22.56 -21.70 -9.32
N LYS A 508 -23.01 -20.52 -9.75
CA LYS A 508 -24.27 -20.42 -10.51
C LYS A 508 -24.12 -21.11 -11.87
N PRO A 509 -25.13 -21.86 -12.34
CA PRO A 509 -25.09 -22.44 -13.68
C PRO A 509 -25.24 -21.33 -14.73
N VAL A 510 -24.51 -21.46 -15.84
CA VAL A 510 -24.74 -20.64 -17.04
C VAL A 510 -25.84 -21.29 -17.86
N ASP A 511 -26.96 -20.59 -18.07
CA ASP A 511 -27.94 -20.99 -19.08
C ASP A 511 -27.34 -20.75 -20.47
N ALA A 512 -27.10 -21.83 -21.22
CA ALA A 512 -26.48 -21.78 -22.54
C ALA A 512 -27.31 -20.97 -23.56
N ALA A 513 -28.64 -21.00 -23.47
CA ALA A 513 -29.51 -20.23 -24.37
C ALA A 513 -29.44 -18.73 -24.04
N ALA A 514 -29.44 -18.39 -22.75
CA ALA A 514 -29.27 -17.01 -22.30
C ALA A 514 -27.89 -16.45 -22.66
N LEU A 515 -26.82 -17.23 -22.42
CA LEU A 515 -25.46 -16.82 -22.80
C LEU A 515 -25.34 -16.60 -24.31
N THR A 516 -25.92 -17.49 -25.12
CA THR A 516 -25.90 -17.33 -26.59
C THR A 516 -26.57 -16.04 -27.02
N ALA A 517 -27.78 -15.76 -26.50
CA ALA A 517 -28.52 -14.53 -26.82
C ALA A 517 -27.76 -13.27 -26.41
N GLU A 518 -27.16 -13.27 -25.22
CA GLU A 518 -26.42 -12.13 -24.70
C GLU A 518 -25.07 -11.92 -25.40
N ALA A 519 -24.31 -12.99 -25.64
CA ALA A 519 -23.02 -12.92 -26.32
C ALA A 519 -23.16 -12.44 -27.77
N THR A 520 -24.26 -12.80 -28.46
CA THR A 520 -24.53 -12.37 -29.85
C THR A 520 -24.44 -10.85 -30.02
N SER A 521 -24.86 -10.07 -29.01
CA SER A 521 -24.90 -8.61 -29.09
C SER A 521 -23.51 -7.96 -28.97
N TYR A 522 -22.52 -8.68 -28.46
CA TYR A 522 -21.16 -8.18 -28.20
C TYR A 522 -20.06 -8.96 -28.94
N PHE A 523 -20.47 -9.96 -29.72
CA PHE A 523 -19.60 -10.77 -30.56
C PHE A 523 -19.51 -10.18 -31.97
N ASP A 524 -18.29 -10.08 -32.47
CA ASP A 524 -18.01 -9.49 -33.77
C ASP A 524 -17.40 -10.55 -34.69
N GLU A 525 -18.25 -11.26 -35.43
CA GLU A 525 -17.83 -12.41 -36.22
C GLU A 525 -16.80 -12.06 -37.29
N ALA A 526 -16.98 -10.93 -37.99
CA ALA A 526 -16.04 -10.51 -39.03
C ALA A 526 -14.64 -10.28 -38.45
N TRP A 527 -14.55 -9.55 -37.34
CA TRP A 527 -13.28 -9.30 -36.66
C TRP A 527 -12.70 -10.60 -36.07
N TYR A 528 -13.54 -11.44 -35.47
CA TYR A 528 -13.12 -12.69 -34.84
C TYR A 528 -12.47 -13.64 -35.86
N LEU A 529 -13.06 -13.80 -37.04
CA LEU A 529 -12.53 -14.67 -38.09
C LEU A 529 -11.29 -14.10 -38.78
N GLU A 530 -11.14 -12.78 -38.80
CA GLU A 530 -9.91 -12.12 -39.22
C GLU A 530 -8.78 -12.35 -38.22
N HIS A 531 -9.08 -12.19 -36.92
CA HIS A 531 -8.14 -12.30 -35.83
C HIS A 531 -7.73 -13.75 -35.50
N TYR A 532 -8.62 -14.73 -35.75
CA TYR A 532 -8.36 -16.16 -35.58
C TYR A 532 -8.52 -16.94 -36.91
N PRO A 533 -7.50 -16.90 -37.81
CA PRO A 533 -7.57 -17.50 -39.14
C PRO A 533 -7.80 -19.02 -39.15
N ASP A 534 -7.34 -19.72 -38.11
CA ASP A 534 -7.52 -21.15 -37.89
C ASP A 534 -9.00 -21.52 -37.69
N ILE A 535 -9.77 -20.64 -37.03
CA ILE A 535 -11.20 -20.82 -36.82
C ILE A 535 -11.97 -20.62 -38.13
N ARG A 536 -11.60 -19.59 -38.89
CA ARG A 536 -12.13 -19.39 -40.25
C ARG A 536 -11.91 -20.60 -41.14
N ALA A 537 -10.70 -21.20 -41.10
CA ALA A 537 -10.41 -22.43 -41.82
C ALA A 537 -11.24 -23.63 -41.28
N GLY A 538 -11.47 -23.70 -39.97
CA GLY A 538 -12.30 -24.73 -39.35
C GLY A 538 -13.78 -24.65 -39.72
N ILE A 539 -14.33 -23.45 -39.87
CA ILE A 539 -15.71 -23.24 -40.36
C ILE A 539 -15.82 -23.66 -41.82
N ALA A 540 -14.85 -23.31 -42.68
CA ALA A 540 -14.81 -23.78 -44.06
C ALA A 540 -14.75 -25.32 -44.14
N ALA A 541 -14.08 -25.96 -43.18
CA ALA A 541 -14.03 -27.41 -43.01
C ALA A 541 -15.24 -28.02 -42.27
N LYS A 542 -16.29 -27.22 -41.98
CA LYS A 542 -17.52 -27.63 -41.27
C LYS A 542 -17.30 -28.22 -39.87
N ARG A 543 -16.22 -27.83 -39.17
CA ARG A 543 -16.01 -28.22 -37.76
C ARG A 543 -16.92 -27.46 -36.81
N TRP A 544 -17.19 -26.19 -37.13
CA TRP A 544 -18.14 -25.33 -36.44
C TRP A 544 -19.08 -24.69 -37.43
N LYS A 545 -20.28 -24.32 -36.96
CA LYS A 545 -21.32 -23.69 -37.78
C LYS A 545 -20.91 -22.27 -38.22
N ASP A 546 -20.43 -21.49 -37.26
CA ASP A 546 -20.10 -20.07 -37.39
C ASP A 546 -19.08 -19.69 -36.29
N GLY A 547 -18.55 -18.47 -36.33
CA GLY A 547 -17.56 -18.00 -35.37
C GLY A 547 -18.09 -17.94 -33.93
N LEU A 548 -19.36 -17.56 -33.78
CA LEU A 548 -20.03 -17.50 -32.48
C LEU A 548 -20.15 -18.89 -31.85
N ALA A 549 -20.50 -19.92 -32.64
CA ALA A 549 -20.57 -21.30 -32.19
C ALA A 549 -19.21 -21.78 -31.68
N HIS A 550 -18.12 -21.51 -32.40
CA HIS A 550 -16.77 -21.82 -31.90
C HIS A 550 -16.46 -21.05 -30.61
N PHE A 551 -16.74 -19.75 -30.57
CA PHE A 551 -16.46 -18.92 -29.40
C PHE A 551 -17.17 -19.45 -28.15
N LEU A 552 -18.46 -19.76 -28.23
CA LEU A 552 -19.23 -20.26 -27.09
C LEU A 552 -18.82 -21.68 -26.65
N GLN A 553 -18.44 -22.55 -27.59
CA GLN A 553 -18.05 -23.94 -27.28
C GLN A 553 -16.63 -24.04 -26.72
N GLU A 554 -15.70 -23.26 -27.26
CA GLU A 554 -14.28 -23.41 -26.98
C GLU A 554 -13.59 -22.09 -26.66
N GLY A 555 -13.94 -21.01 -27.38
CA GLY A 555 -13.29 -19.70 -27.23
C GLY A 555 -13.44 -19.08 -25.84
N VAL A 556 -14.60 -19.22 -25.20
CA VAL A 556 -14.87 -18.72 -23.84
C VAL A 556 -13.87 -19.32 -22.85
N VAL A 557 -13.74 -20.65 -22.82
CA VAL A 557 -12.83 -21.35 -21.88
C VAL A 557 -11.37 -21.09 -22.23
N LYS A 558 -11.05 -20.94 -23.51
CA LYS A 558 -9.69 -20.61 -23.97
C LYS A 558 -9.33 -19.13 -23.80
N GLY A 559 -10.27 -18.29 -23.33
CA GLY A 559 -10.06 -16.86 -23.11
C GLY A 559 -9.86 -16.07 -24.40
N TYR A 560 -10.54 -16.43 -25.48
CA TYR A 560 -10.47 -15.69 -26.74
C TYR A 560 -11.24 -14.37 -26.61
N ASN A 561 -10.76 -13.33 -27.27
CA ASN A 561 -11.46 -12.05 -27.36
C ASN A 561 -12.65 -12.18 -28.34
N PRO A 562 -13.88 -11.80 -27.95
CA PRO A 562 -15.07 -11.93 -28.80
C PRO A 562 -15.25 -10.79 -29.82
N SER A 563 -14.61 -9.65 -29.58
CA SER A 563 -14.73 -8.44 -30.41
C SER A 563 -13.57 -7.49 -30.08
N PRO A 564 -13.31 -6.44 -30.89
CA PRO A 564 -12.25 -5.47 -30.58
C PRO A 564 -12.55 -4.63 -29.32
N PHE A 565 -13.77 -4.68 -28.80
CA PHE A 565 -14.20 -3.91 -27.63
C PHE A 565 -13.91 -4.60 -26.30
N PHE A 566 -13.63 -5.90 -26.32
CA PHE A 566 -13.38 -6.69 -25.12
C PHE A 566 -12.05 -7.43 -25.23
N ASP A 567 -11.18 -7.22 -24.25
CA ASP A 567 -9.93 -7.96 -24.12
C ASP A 567 -9.90 -8.72 -22.80
N GLU A 568 -9.88 -10.05 -22.87
CA GLU A 568 -9.89 -10.95 -21.72
C GLU A 568 -8.74 -10.66 -20.75
N ALA A 569 -7.53 -10.41 -21.28
CA ALA A 569 -6.36 -10.13 -20.46
C ALA A 569 -6.45 -8.74 -19.79
N SER A 570 -6.81 -7.71 -20.56
CA SER A 570 -6.94 -6.34 -20.05
C SER A 570 -8.09 -6.22 -19.04
N TYR A 571 -9.22 -6.90 -19.26
CA TYR A 571 -10.34 -6.87 -18.32
C TYR A 571 -9.97 -7.49 -16.96
N ARG A 572 -9.21 -8.60 -16.97
CA ARG A 572 -8.64 -9.19 -15.73
C ARG A 572 -7.64 -8.28 -15.04
N HIS A 573 -6.85 -7.54 -15.81
CA HIS A 573 -5.89 -6.58 -15.28
C HIS A 573 -6.59 -5.37 -14.66
N LEU A 574 -7.62 -4.84 -15.32
CA LEU A 574 -8.44 -3.73 -14.83
C LEU A 574 -9.26 -4.13 -13.60
N TYR A 575 -9.70 -5.39 -13.52
CA TYR A 575 -10.51 -5.90 -12.41
C TYR A 575 -9.89 -7.20 -11.83
N PRO A 576 -8.81 -7.09 -11.00
CA PRO A 576 -8.09 -8.25 -10.48
C PRO A 576 -8.96 -9.27 -9.72
N ALA A 577 -10.04 -8.80 -9.09
CA ALA A 577 -11.00 -9.66 -8.39
C ALA A 577 -11.72 -10.67 -9.33
N VAL A 578 -11.84 -10.34 -10.62
CA VAL A 578 -12.37 -11.25 -11.65
C VAL A 578 -11.42 -12.43 -11.87
N SER A 579 -10.10 -12.19 -11.85
CA SER A 579 -9.09 -13.24 -11.98
C SER A 579 -9.17 -14.24 -10.83
N GLN A 580 -9.30 -13.75 -9.60
CA GLN A 580 -9.46 -14.59 -8.40
C GLN A 580 -10.79 -15.37 -8.45
N PHE A 581 -11.86 -14.72 -8.90
CA PHE A 581 -13.18 -15.34 -9.03
C PHE A 581 -13.17 -16.48 -10.07
N ILE A 582 -12.55 -16.29 -11.23
CA ILE A 582 -12.40 -17.34 -12.25
C ILE A 582 -11.53 -18.49 -11.69
N ALA A 583 -10.40 -18.17 -11.05
CA ALA A 583 -9.50 -19.18 -10.47
C ALA A 583 -10.14 -20.01 -9.34
N ALA A 584 -11.07 -19.41 -8.58
CA ALA A 584 -11.84 -20.08 -7.54
C ALA A 584 -13.04 -20.90 -8.05
N GLY A 585 -13.10 -21.19 -9.36
CA GLY A 585 -14.18 -21.97 -9.98
C GLY A 585 -15.45 -21.15 -10.24
N GLY A 586 -15.32 -19.84 -10.43
CA GLY A 586 -16.41 -18.97 -10.89
C GLY A 586 -16.71 -19.15 -12.39
N TRP A 587 -17.20 -18.09 -13.04
CA TRP A 587 -17.48 -18.07 -14.47
C TRP A 587 -16.25 -18.45 -15.30
N ALA A 588 -16.46 -19.11 -16.44
CA ALA A 588 -15.39 -19.69 -17.26
C ALA A 588 -14.48 -18.66 -17.95
N SER A 589 -14.91 -17.39 -18.06
CA SER A 589 -14.13 -16.32 -18.68
C SER A 589 -14.53 -14.95 -18.15
N SER A 590 -13.68 -13.96 -18.38
CA SER A 590 -13.92 -12.58 -17.93
C SER A 590 -15.02 -11.92 -18.76
N PHE A 591 -15.19 -12.34 -20.02
CA PHE A 591 -16.31 -11.93 -20.85
C PHE A 591 -17.64 -12.43 -20.28
N VAL A 592 -17.72 -13.70 -19.87
CA VAL A 592 -18.92 -14.24 -19.20
C VAL A 592 -19.19 -13.51 -17.89
N PHE A 593 -18.14 -13.24 -17.11
CA PHE A 593 -18.25 -12.41 -15.92
C PHE A 593 -18.82 -11.02 -16.23
N TRP A 594 -18.28 -10.34 -17.24
CA TRP A 594 -18.72 -9.02 -17.65
C TRP A 594 -20.18 -9.01 -18.12
N LEU A 595 -20.61 -10.02 -18.87
CA LEU A 595 -22.01 -10.18 -19.26
C LEU A 595 -22.92 -10.26 -18.02
N HIS A 596 -22.61 -11.12 -17.06
CA HIS A 596 -23.53 -11.33 -15.93
C HIS A 596 -23.45 -10.24 -14.86
N VAL A 597 -22.26 -9.68 -14.62
CA VAL A 597 -21.99 -8.77 -13.50
C VAL A 597 -21.51 -7.41 -13.99
N GLY A 598 -20.46 -7.40 -14.82
CA GLY A 598 -19.73 -6.21 -15.22
C GLY A 598 -20.61 -5.11 -15.83
N ARG A 599 -21.28 -5.43 -16.94
CA ARG A 599 -22.10 -4.48 -17.70
C ARG A 599 -23.26 -3.90 -16.90
N ARG A 600 -23.83 -4.66 -15.95
CA ARG A 600 -24.97 -4.22 -15.12
C ARG A 600 -24.55 -3.34 -13.95
N SER A 601 -23.29 -3.46 -13.54
CA SER A 601 -22.75 -2.77 -12.38
C SER A 601 -21.84 -1.61 -12.78
N GLY A 602 -21.92 -1.19 -14.05
CA GLY A 602 -21.18 -0.05 -14.60
C GLY A 602 -19.69 -0.30 -14.85
N PHE A 603 -19.25 -1.57 -14.91
CA PHE A 603 -17.87 -1.93 -15.25
C PHE A 603 -17.71 -2.02 -16.77
N PRO A 604 -17.09 -1.03 -17.45
CA PRO A 604 -16.92 -1.07 -18.89
C PRO A 604 -15.96 -2.20 -19.31
N PRO A 605 -16.11 -2.73 -20.53
CA PRO A 605 -15.32 -3.85 -21.04
C PRO A 605 -13.85 -3.51 -21.32
N SER A 606 -13.51 -2.22 -21.36
CA SER A 606 -12.12 -1.75 -21.47
C SER A 606 -11.98 -0.32 -20.94
N CYS A 607 -10.74 0.12 -20.71
CA CYS A 607 -10.43 1.48 -20.28
C CYS A 607 -10.68 2.56 -21.36
N PHE A 608 -10.98 2.17 -22.59
CA PHE A 608 -11.21 3.08 -23.71
C PHE A 608 -12.62 3.68 -23.74
N PHE A 609 -13.54 3.16 -22.92
CA PHE A 609 -14.89 3.69 -22.75
C PHE A 609 -15.10 4.16 -21.30
N ASP A 610 -15.62 5.37 -21.12
CA ASP A 610 -15.87 5.95 -19.79
C ASP A 610 -17.38 5.99 -19.52
N GLU A 611 -17.88 4.95 -18.84
CA GLU A 611 -19.31 4.77 -18.55
C GLU A 611 -19.91 5.94 -17.74
N ALA A 612 -19.18 6.42 -16.74
CA ALA A 612 -19.63 7.52 -15.89
C ALA A 612 -19.69 8.83 -16.67
N TRP A 613 -18.62 9.15 -17.40
CA TRP A 613 -18.58 10.33 -18.25
C TRP A 613 -19.66 10.30 -19.34
N TYR A 614 -19.85 9.15 -20.00
CA TYR A 614 -20.83 8.97 -21.06
C TYR A 614 -22.25 9.24 -20.57
N ARG A 615 -22.63 8.66 -19.42
CA ARG A 615 -23.95 8.88 -18.81
C ARG A 615 -24.13 10.31 -18.31
N ALA A 616 -23.11 10.91 -17.71
CA ALA A 616 -23.15 12.31 -17.30
C ALA A 616 -23.33 13.26 -18.50
N ARG A 617 -22.73 12.94 -19.65
CA ARG A 617 -22.81 13.73 -20.88
C ARG A 617 -24.11 13.52 -21.66
N HIS A 618 -24.78 12.39 -21.43
CA HIS A 618 -25.99 11.95 -22.14
C HIS A 618 -27.11 11.57 -21.15
N PRO A 619 -27.83 12.58 -20.59
CA PRO A 619 -28.88 12.35 -19.59
C PRO A 619 -30.03 11.45 -20.08
N ASP A 620 -30.30 11.45 -21.39
CA ASP A 620 -31.26 10.56 -22.04
C ASP A 620 -30.89 9.09 -21.87
N VAL A 621 -29.61 8.77 -22.07
CA VAL A 621 -29.06 7.42 -21.86
C VAL A 621 -29.04 7.09 -20.37
N ALA A 622 -28.65 8.06 -19.52
CA ALA A 622 -28.64 7.85 -18.07
C ALA A 622 -30.04 7.49 -17.53
N ALA A 623 -31.09 8.12 -18.04
CA ALA A 623 -32.47 7.82 -17.68
C ALA A 623 -32.90 6.42 -18.13
N GLN A 624 -32.57 6.02 -19.37
CA GLN A 624 -32.88 4.68 -19.90
C GLN A 624 -32.11 3.56 -19.16
N VAL A 625 -30.88 3.81 -18.72
CA VAL A 625 -30.12 2.88 -17.86
C VAL A 625 -30.76 2.77 -16.48
N ALA A 626 -31.21 3.89 -15.91
CA ALA A 626 -31.87 3.91 -14.61
C ALA A 626 -33.25 3.23 -14.61
N SER A 627 -34.00 3.31 -15.72
CA SER A 627 -35.28 2.60 -15.88
C SER A 627 -35.11 1.11 -16.21
N GLY A 628 -33.89 0.68 -16.55
CA GLY A 628 -33.57 -0.69 -16.97
C GLY A 628 -33.93 -0.99 -18.43
N GLU A 629 -34.34 0.02 -19.22
CA GLU A 629 -34.53 -0.09 -20.67
C GLU A 629 -33.22 -0.39 -21.40
N LEU A 630 -32.12 0.19 -20.92
CA LEU A 630 -30.77 -0.09 -21.36
C LEU A 630 -29.95 -0.77 -20.27
N ARG A 631 -29.03 -1.64 -20.66
CA ARG A 631 -28.17 -2.35 -19.71
C ARG A 631 -27.03 -1.47 -19.20
N SER A 632 -26.51 -0.58 -20.03
CA SER A 632 -25.43 0.37 -19.71
C SER A 632 -25.34 1.48 -20.77
N GLY A 633 -24.57 2.52 -20.50
CA GLY A 633 -24.19 3.53 -21.49
C GLY A 633 -23.35 2.95 -22.62
N PHE A 634 -22.47 1.99 -22.31
CA PHE A 634 -21.72 1.23 -23.32
C PHE A 634 -22.65 0.46 -24.28
N ASP A 635 -23.72 -0.14 -23.75
CA ASP A 635 -24.74 -0.84 -24.54
C ASP A 635 -25.42 0.10 -25.54
N HIS A 636 -25.81 1.30 -25.09
CA HIS A 636 -26.30 2.34 -26.01
C HIS A 636 -25.26 2.70 -27.07
N TYR A 637 -23.99 2.87 -26.68
CA TYR A 637 -22.95 3.30 -27.59
C TYR A 637 -22.80 2.34 -28.78
N LEU A 638 -22.73 1.03 -28.52
CA LEU A 638 -22.58 0.01 -29.55
C LEU A 638 -23.77 -0.08 -30.51
N HIS A 639 -24.99 0.11 -30.01
CA HIS A 639 -26.20 -0.02 -30.82
C HIS A 639 -26.52 1.27 -31.61
N SER A 640 -26.35 2.43 -30.99
CA SER A 640 -26.84 3.70 -31.55
C SER A 640 -25.84 4.85 -31.39
N GLY A 641 -25.13 4.93 -30.25
CA GLY A 641 -24.32 6.11 -29.91
C GLY A 641 -23.23 6.44 -30.93
N TRP A 642 -22.54 5.44 -31.50
CA TRP A 642 -21.55 5.70 -32.55
C TRP A 642 -22.18 6.25 -33.85
N ARG A 643 -23.39 5.79 -34.21
CA ARG A 643 -24.13 6.28 -35.40
C ARG A 643 -24.62 7.72 -35.20
N GLU A 644 -24.90 8.08 -33.96
CA GLU A 644 -25.26 9.42 -33.54
C GLU A 644 -24.02 10.35 -33.41
N GLY A 645 -22.81 9.84 -33.66
CA GLY A 645 -21.57 10.59 -33.54
C GLY A 645 -21.21 10.95 -32.09
N ARG A 646 -21.77 10.24 -31.09
CA ARG A 646 -21.45 10.47 -29.68
C ARG A 646 -19.99 10.07 -29.40
N GLN A 647 -19.38 10.76 -28.44
CA GLN A 647 -18.02 10.44 -27.98
C GLN A 647 -18.09 9.32 -26.94
N PRO A 648 -17.23 8.29 -27.00
CA PRO A 648 -17.22 7.19 -26.03
C PRO A 648 -16.50 7.55 -24.71
N ALA A 649 -15.65 8.59 -24.71
CA ALA A 649 -14.91 9.07 -23.55
C ALA A 649 -14.46 10.52 -23.77
N ASP A 650 -14.06 11.21 -22.70
CA ASP A 650 -13.61 12.62 -22.71
C ASP A 650 -12.44 12.92 -23.66
N CYS A 651 -11.61 11.92 -23.96
CA CYS A 651 -10.42 12.02 -24.79
C CYS A 651 -10.52 11.36 -26.16
N PHE A 652 -11.70 10.85 -26.53
CA PHE A 652 -11.92 10.23 -27.83
C PHE A 652 -12.88 11.06 -28.65
N ASP A 653 -12.40 11.59 -29.77
CA ASP A 653 -13.20 12.38 -30.71
C ASP A 653 -13.35 11.59 -32.03
N PRO A 654 -14.54 11.03 -32.31
CA PRO A 654 -14.81 10.27 -33.52
C PRO A 654 -14.48 11.01 -34.81
N ALA A 655 -14.81 12.31 -34.90
CA ALA A 655 -14.61 13.09 -36.11
C ALA A 655 -13.13 13.40 -36.33
N PHE A 656 -12.42 13.74 -35.25
CA PHE A 656 -10.97 13.91 -35.29
C PHE A 656 -10.27 12.64 -35.76
N TYR A 657 -10.61 11.50 -35.14
CA TYR A 657 -9.97 10.22 -35.46
C TYR A 657 -10.26 9.76 -36.89
N LEU A 658 -11.51 9.84 -37.35
CA LEU A 658 -11.86 9.41 -38.72
C LEU A 658 -11.14 10.25 -39.78
N LYS A 659 -10.99 11.56 -39.56
CA LYS A 659 -10.20 12.41 -40.45
C LYS A 659 -8.73 11.99 -40.49
N ALA A 660 -8.14 11.67 -39.34
CA ALA A 660 -6.76 11.18 -39.28
C ALA A 660 -6.62 9.81 -39.96
N ALA A 661 -7.59 8.92 -39.81
CA ALA A 661 -7.62 7.61 -40.46
C ALA A 661 -7.78 7.71 -41.98
N GLU A 662 -8.61 8.64 -42.47
CA GLU A 662 -8.76 8.95 -43.89
C GLU A 662 -7.44 9.46 -44.48
N GLN A 663 -6.81 10.43 -43.82
CA GLN A 663 -5.52 10.98 -44.23
C GLN A 663 -4.40 9.92 -44.25
N ALA A 664 -4.49 8.92 -43.39
CA ALA A 664 -3.58 7.78 -43.35
C ALA A 664 -3.92 6.67 -44.37
N GLY A 665 -4.99 6.83 -45.16
CA GLY A 665 -5.43 5.83 -46.15
C GLY A 665 -5.93 4.52 -45.50
N LEU A 666 -6.43 4.59 -44.27
CA LEU A 666 -6.90 3.42 -43.50
C LEU A 666 -8.42 3.19 -43.62
N LEU A 667 -9.15 4.11 -44.25
CA LEU A 667 -10.57 3.95 -44.52
C LEU A 667 -10.77 3.46 -45.96
N ALA A 668 -11.76 2.59 -46.17
CA ALA A 668 -12.12 2.13 -47.51
C ALA A 668 -12.97 3.20 -48.24
N ASP A 669 -12.67 3.43 -49.52
CA ASP A 669 -13.38 4.40 -50.36
C ASP A 669 -14.88 4.07 -50.44
N GLY A 670 -15.74 5.06 -50.15
CA GLY A 670 -17.20 4.94 -50.28
C GLY A 670 -17.88 4.03 -49.25
N ALA A 671 -17.21 3.69 -48.14
CA ALA A 671 -17.79 2.85 -47.09
C ALA A 671 -18.96 3.51 -46.35
N ALA A 672 -19.89 2.68 -45.87
CA ALA A 672 -20.94 3.06 -44.91
C ALA A 672 -20.35 3.78 -43.67
N PRO A 673 -21.16 4.48 -42.85
CA PRO A 673 -20.68 5.13 -41.64
C PRO A 673 -19.77 4.20 -40.83
N VAL A 674 -18.51 4.62 -40.64
CA VAL A 674 -17.49 3.84 -39.93
C VAL A 674 -17.64 4.12 -38.44
N ASP A 675 -17.80 3.07 -37.64
CA ASP A 675 -17.68 3.15 -36.19
C ASP A 675 -16.21 3.52 -35.85
N ALA A 676 -16.00 4.80 -35.55
CA ALA A 676 -14.69 5.37 -35.25
C ALA A 676 -14.01 4.66 -34.07
N PHE A 677 -14.78 4.33 -33.04
CA PHE A 677 -14.26 3.69 -31.84
C PHE A 677 -13.80 2.27 -32.13
N ARG A 678 -14.64 1.49 -32.83
CA ARG A 678 -14.28 0.15 -33.32
C ARG A 678 -13.05 0.18 -34.21
N HIS A 679 -13.01 1.11 -35.17
CA HIS A 679 -11.89 1.23 -36.10
C HIS A 679 -10.60 1.61 -35.37
N TYR A 680 -10.66 2.46 -34.35
CA TYR A 680 -9.50 2.78 -33.52
C TYR A 680 -8.98 1.55 -32.76
N LEU A 681 -9.87 0.79 -32.11
CA LEU A 681 -9.49 -0.38 -31.35
C LEU A 681 -8.95 -1.51 -32.23
N ALA A 682 -9.49 -1.69 -33.43
CA ALA A 682 -9.03 -2.74 -34.35
C ALA A 682 -7.75 -2.34 -35.11
N VAL A 683 -7.62 -1.08 -35.51
CA VAL A 683 -6.59 -0.63 -36.47
C VAL A 683 -5.83 0.59 -35.95
N GLY A 684 -6.54 1.67 -35.60
CA GLY A 684 -5.94 2.98 -35.34
C GLY A 684 -4.84 2.99 -34.27
N GLN A 685 -5.07 2.30 -33.14
CA GLN A 685 -4.10 2.25 -32.05
C GLN A 685 -2.78 1.56 -32.46
N GLN A 686 -2.85 0.52 -33.29
CA GLN A 686 -1.66 -0.19 -33.79
C GLN A 686 -0.92 0.61 -34.86
N ARG A 687 -1.64 1.51 -35.56
CA ARG A 687 -1.07 2.41 -36.57
C ARG A 687 -0.53 3.71 -35.98
N GLY A 688 -0.53 3.85 -34.65
CA GLY A 688 0.00 5.03 -33.97
C GLY A 688 -0.83 6.30 -34.21
N LEU A 689 -2.13 6.15 -34.52
CA LEU A 689 -3.03 7.28 -34.66
C LEU A 689 -3.49 7.77 -33.29
N SER A 690 -3.70 9.09 -33.20
CA SER A 690 -4.25 9.70 -31.98
C SER A 690 -5.79 9.64 -32.00
N PRO A 691 -6.43 9.29 -30.87
CA PRO A 691 -7.89 9.11 -30.76
C PRO A 691 -8.67 10.42 -30.67
N GLY A 692 -7.98 11.54 -30.43
CA GLY A 692 -8.57 12.85 -30.22
C GLY A 692 -7.49 13.91 -29.98
N PRO A 693 -7.86 15.20 -29.99
CA PRO A 693 -6.89 16.30 -29.86
C PRO A 693 -6.24 16.39 -28.46
N LEU A 694 -6.83 15.73 -27.45
CA LEU A 694 -6.32 15.76 -26.08
C LEU A 694 -5.14 14.81 -25.84
N PHE A 695 -4.80 13.97 -26.81
CA PHE A 695 -3.71 13.02 -26.68
C PHE A 695 -2.89 12.96 -27.98
N ASP A 696 -1.57 13.00 -27.85
CA ASP A 696 -0.64 12.86 -28.97
C ASP A 696 0.17 11.58 -28.79
N GLU A 697 -0.19 10.53 -29.52
CA GLU A 697 0.44 9.21 -29.46
C GLU A 697 1.95 9.28 -29.69
N GLN A 698 2.38 9.95 -30.75
CA GLN A 698 3.79 10.00 -31.14
C GLN A 698 4.60 10.84 -30.15
N GLY A 699 4.09 12.02 -29.78
CA GLY A 699 4.75 12.87 -28.79
C GLY A 699 4.75 12.24 -27.40
N TYR A 700 3.74 11.45 -27.04
CA TYR A 700 3.68 10.74 -25.77
C TYR A 700 4.73 9.63 -25.70
N LEU A 701 4.83 8.76 -26.71
CA LEU A 701 5.83 7.70 -26.75
C LEU A 701 7.26 8.26 -26.85
N ALA A 702 7.47 9.34 -27.60
CA ALA A 702 8.78 9.98 -27.71
C ALA A 702 9.31 10.51 -26.36
N ARG A 703 8.42 11.02 -25.50
CA ARG A 703 8.76 11.55 -24.16
C ARG A 703 8.88 10.46 -23.10
N ASN A 704 8.15 9.35 -23.27
CA ASN A 704 8.05 8.27 -22.31
C ASN A 704 8.63 6.99 -22.92
N ARG A 705 9.97 6.91 -22.96
CA ARG A 705 10.67 5.79 -23.60
C ARG A 705 10.36 4.45 -22.94
N ASP A 706 10.19 4.45 -21.61
CA ASP A 706 9.71 3.30 -20.86
C ASP A 706 8.37 2.77 -21.38
N VAL A 707 7.47 3.68 -21.78
CA VAL A 707 6.18 3.30 -22.36
C VAL A 707 6.33 2.83 -23.80
N ALA A 708 7.20 3.48 -24.59
CA ALA A 708 7.50 3.02 -25.95
C ALA A 708 8.05 1.58 -25.96
N ASP A 709 8.97 1.28 -25.04
CA ASP A 709 9.52 -0.06 -24.86
C ASP A 709 8.44 -1.05 -24.41
N ALA A 710 7.56 -0.66 -23.50
CA ALA A 710 6.45 -1.50 -23.05
C ALA A 710 5.41 -1.77 -24.14
N VAL A 711 5.14 -0.80 -25.02
CA VAL A 711 4.27 -0.98 -26.20
C VAL A 711 4.95 -1.92 -27.20
N ALA A 712 6.25 -1.75 -27.46
CA ALA A 712 7.01 -2.64 -28.35
C ALA A 712 7.09 -4.08 -27.82
N ALA A 713 7.17 -4.25 -26.51
CA ALA A 713 7.11 -5.54 -25.82
C ALA A 713 5.69 -6.14 -25.74
N GLY A 714 4.66 -5.41 -26.20
CA GLY A 714 3.27 -5.86 -26.19
C GLY A 714 2.57 -5.78 -24.83
N HIS A 715 3.16 -5.12 -23.83
CA HIS A 715 2.53 -4.89 -22.53
C HIS A 715 1.38 -3.89 -22.61
N TYR A 716 1.48 -2.93 -23.53
CA TYR A 716 0.40 -2.02 -23.88
C TYR A 716 0.17 -2.04 -25.39
N ARG A 717 -1.05 -1.68 -25.81
CA ARG A 717 -1.46 -1.70 -27.22
C ARG A 717 -1.02 -0.44 -27.97
N SER A 718 -0.87 0.65 -27.23
CA SER A 718 -0.46 1.97 -27.67
C SER A 718 -0.05 2.81 -26.46
N GLY A 719 0.59 3.95 -26.69
CA GLY A 719 0.82 4.97 -25.68
C GLY A 719 -0.48 5.48 -25.08
N PHE A 720 -1.54 5.60 -25.89
CA PHE A 720 -2.87 5.95 -25.41
C PHE A 720 -3.46 4.91 -24.45
N HIS A 721 -3.28 3.61 -24.74
CA HIS A 721 -3.67 2.54 -23.81
C HIS A 721 -2.97 2.71 -22.46
N HIS A 722 -1.64 2.89 -22.48
CA HIS A 722 -0.88 3.15 -21.25
C HIS A 722 -1.36 4.41 -20.54
N TRP A 723 -1.62 5.49 -21.29
CA TRP A 723 -2.05 6.74 -20.68
C TRP A 723 -3.41 6.63 -19.99
N LEU A 724 -4.37 5.92 -20.58
CA LEU A 724 -5.65 5.65 -19.94
C LEU A 724 -5.53 4.71 -18.73
N ALA A 725 -4.73 3.65 -18.85
CA ALA A 725 -4.58 2.64 -17.80
C ALA A 725 -3.75 3.13 -16.61
N SER A 726 -2.73 3.97 -16.85
CA SER A 726 -1.71 4.31 -15.85
C SER A 726 -1.21 5.76 -15.97
N GLY A 727 -0.92 6.22 -17.19
CA GLY A 727 -0.24 7.51 -17.40
C GLY A 727 -1.01 8.74 -16.93
N ARG A 728 -2.35 8.75 -16.96
CA ARG A 728 -3.19 9.82 -16.38
C ARG A 728 -2.99 9.91 -14.86
N ALA A 729 -2.98 8.77 -14.18
CA ALA A 729 -2.81 8.69 -12.73
C ALA A 729 -1.38 9.04 -12.30
N GLU A 730 -0.40 8.68 -13.14
CA GLU A 730 1.01 9.05 -12.96
C GLU A 730 1.31 10.54 -13.25
N GLY A 731 0.30 11.32 -13.66
CA GLY A 731 0.45 12.74 -13.99
C GLY A 731 1.21 12.99 -15.29
N ARG A 732 1.34 11.98 -16.17
CA ARG A 732 2.05 12.13 -17.44
C ARG A 732 1.22 12.98 -18.41
N PRO A 733 1.79 14.06 -18.98
CA PRO A 733 1.04 14.96 -19.86
C PRO A 733 0.64 14.27 -21.17
N ALA A 734 -0.67 14.30 -21.45
CA ALA A 734 -1.34 13.66 -22.58
C ALA A 734 -0.89 14.18 -23.96
N ALA A 735 -0.59 15.48 -24.03
CA ALA A 735 -0.09 16.17 -25.20
C ALA A 735 1.08 17.08 -24.81
N GLY A 736 1.87 17.51 -25.79
CA GLY A 736 2.87 18.54 -25.57
C GLY A 736 2.19 19.85 -25.19
N GLN A 737 2.24 20.23 -23.91
CA GLN A 737 2.01 21.63 -23.55
C GLN A 737 3.16 22.42 -24.18
N GLY A 738 2.87 23.10 -25.28
CA GLY A 738 3.73 24.16 -25.77
C GLY A 738 3.95 25.13 -24.62
N ARG A 739 5.22 25.38 -24.27
CA ARG A 739 5.59 26.48 -23.39
C ARG A 739 5.02 27.76 -24.01
N SER A 740 4.09 28.41 -23.33
CA SER A 740 3.80 29.84 -23.46
C SER A 740 3.93 30.47 -22.09
#